data_AF-A0A1H6XPX3-F1
#
_entry.id   AF-A0A1H6XPX3-F1
#
_cell.length_a   1.000
_cell.length_b   1.000
_cell.length_c   1.000
_cell.angle_alpha   90.00
_cell.angle_beta   90.00
_cell.angle_gamma   90.00
#
_symmetry.space_group_name_H-M   'P 1'
#
loop_
_entity.id
_entity.type
_entity.pdbx_description
1 polymer ?
#
loop_
_entity_poly.entity_id
_entity_poly.type
_entity_poly.pdbx_seq_one_letter_code
_entity_poly.pdbx_strand_id
1 'polypeptide(L)'
;MMLPRIFSFTKLSLKVAGLAFLASFTVQDSPPKPDESRFTPVVVAENLDEPMVFEVLKDGSAYIIERKGALKKYNAATKTTDLIAMIPVNTKYTGADGVVKEAEEGLMGFTMDPNYEKNHWIYLYYAHPTEKKHILTRWEIKEDQLVESSKKTVLEVETQREVCCHTGGGMTWDKAGNLYLTVGNNTGNQKAAQTDEREGRSSWDDQGHAGNTNDLRGKILRIHPEADGTYTIPDGNLYPKGTAKTRPEIYSMGHRNPWRIAIDSKTGYVYWGEVGPDANEDSDIGPRGYDELNQARKPGNFGWPWFVADNQAFPVFDYAANKPMEKKDPNNLINTSPNNTGLRELPATAPNFIYYPYGVSEKFPLVGSGSRSATGGPIYHKSDFVNPKRPWPAYYENKWIAADFSRGWIMAISMKENGDYDTMERVLPSYHPVQPIDIKFGPDGDLYILEYGSNWFRKSDNSRLIRIEYNGGNRKPIVQVSTDKKGGTVPFSAKLSSEGTKDFDGDALKYSWKVTGAGVAPRTFATANPAVSFAKSGVYTASLTVTDAKGASNTQSLKIVAGNEPPQVSVDLTGNKTFFFADKPIAYAVNVSDKEDGSLSDGKIKPDQVAVSIDYTSEGFDYAEVIQSQRSVDASTQFAVAQVLMSKSDCKVCHQPNTKSVGPSFADISNKYKGQSGALDKLVKKVLEGGSGVWGEVAMAAHPALPVADAEVIVKYILNSTDKTLSTLPIKGDYKPEIPKGDNGKGSVIIRAAFTDRAVSGAKSIPAQTSEEMIVLRNPEIYAAEAPVSKGTELKALGVAGLGFSMVTFNNSYLALQNIDLSGIEKLELDASAQRREGSVGGTIEVRLDSPTGPVVGTEKVDIAPEVDIAKVMAEMESEKKNAKPGEPVKPRNPFARPPVKIKLNDTKGKHDLYFVFKNEEAKAIQPLMSFSKIKFQQ
;
A
#
# COMPACT_ATOMS: atom_id res chain seq x y z
N MET A 1 -90.09 -0.05 10.20
CA MET A 1 -89.59 -0.19 11.58
C MET A 1 -88.07 -0.02 11.53
N MET A 2 -87.52 0.75 12.47
CA MET A 2 -86.18 1.38 12.52
C MET A 2 -85.00 0.82 11.67
N LEU A 3 -84.20 1.73 11.12
CA LEU A 3 -82.93 1.52 10.41
C LEU A 3 -81.85 2.50 10.92
N PRO A 4 -80.54 2.17 10.82
CA PRO A 4 -79.46 3.12 11.08
C PRO A 4 -78.52 3.42 9.88
N ARG A 5 -78.02 4.67 9.91
CA ARG A 5 -76.65 5.20 9.70
C ARG A 5 -75.87 4.95 8.39
N ILE A 6 -75.46 6.08 7.78
CA ILE A 6 -74.09 6.50 7.37
C ILE A 6 -74.11 8.05 7.35
N PHE A 7 -73.04 8.74 7.78
CA PHE A 7 -72.84 10.16 7.48
C PHE A 7 -71.40 10.44 7.06
N SER A 8 -71.27 11.12 5.92
CA SER A 8 -70.07 11.70 5.34
C SER A 8 -70.05 13.21 5.64
N PHE A 9 -68.87 13.79 5.83
CA PHE A 9 -68.67 15.24 5.89
C PHE A 9 -67.51 15.67 5.00
N THR A 10 -67.74 16.72 4.22
CA THR A 10 -66.69 17.53 3.58
C THR A 10 -67.12 19.00 3.58
N LYS A 11 -66.10 19.89 3.66
CA LYS A 11 -66.10 21.37 3.55
C LYS A 11 -66.53 22.12 4.83
N LEU A 12 -65.93 23.24 5.26
CA LEU A 12 -65.13 24.28 4.60
C LEU A 12 -64.41 25.20 5.64
N SER A 13 -63.20 25.68 5.29
CA SER A 13 -62.53 26.96 5.62
C SER A 13 -62.26 27.47 7.06
N LEU A 14 -60.98 27.70 7.39
CA LEU A 14 -60.50 29.01 7.91
C LEU A 14 -58.96 29.23 7.79
N LYS A 15 -58.60 30.31 7.06
CA LYS A 15 -57.45 31.24 7.16
C LYS A 15 -55.99 30.73 7.28
N VAL A 16 -55.25 30.96 6.20
CA VAL A 16 -53.78 30.94 6.11
C VAL A 16 -53.23 32.34 6.44
N ALA A 17 -52.28 32.43 7.38
CA ALA A 17 -51.37 33.56 7.53
C ALA A 17 -49.95 33.03 7.32
N GLY A 18 -49.25 33.57 6.32
CA GLY A 18 -47.92 33.15 5.94
C GLY A 18 -46.86 33.64 6.92
N LEU A 19 -46.03 32.71 7.40
CA LEU A 19 -44.66 32.98 7.79
C LEU A 19 -43.75 32.17 6.86
N ALA A 20 -42.89 32.88 6.13
CA ALA A 20 -41.85 32.31 5.31
C ALA A 20 -40.82 31.59 6.22
N PHE A 21 -40.87 30.26 6.25
CA PHE A 21 -39.71 29.45 6.64
C PHE A 21 -38.77 29.41 5.43
N LEU A 22 -37.79 30.31 5.42
CA LEU A 22 -36.55 30.07 4.69
C LEU A 22 -35.86 28.90 5.38
N ALA A 23 -36.07 27.69 4.84
CA ALA A 23 -35.23 26.56 5.15
C ALA A 23 -33.82 26.89 4.64
N SER A 24 -32.95 27.32 5.55
CA SER A 24 -31.51 27.28 5.32
C SER A 24 -31.16 25.82 5.07
N PHE A 25 -30.96 25.46 3.81
CA PHE A 25 -30.22 24.26 3.45
C PHE A 25 -28.78 24.49 3.91
N THR A 26 -28.48 24.16 5.16
CA THR A 26 -27.11 23.86 5.54
C THR A 26 -26.73 22.64 4.73
N VAL A 27 -25.91 22.83 3.69
CA VAL A 27 -25.10 21.75 3.15
C VAL A 27 -24.35 21.19 4.36
N GLN A 28 -24.78 20.02 4.83
CA GLN A 28 -24.14 19.36 5.95
C GLN A 28 -22.82 18.83 5.40
N ASP A 29 -21.77 19.64 5.53
CA ASP A 29 -20.42 19.22 5.17
C ASP A 29 -20.16 17.88 5.84
N SER A 30 -19.75 16.88 5.05
CA SER A 30 -19.29 15.60 5.58
C SER A 30 -18.24 15.87 6.66
N PRO A 31 -18.28 15.16 7.80
CA PRO A 31 -17.27 15.32 8.84
C PRO A 31 -15.87 15.22 8.22
N PRO A 32 -14.87 16.01 8.64
CA PRO A 32 -13.53 15.91 8.06
C PRO A 32 -12.97 14.50 8.28
N LYS A 33 -12.18 14.03 7.31
CA LYS A 33 -11.45 12.76 7.44
C LYS A 33 -10.65 12.78 8.76
N PRO A 34 -10.80 11.78 9.63
CA PRO A 34 -10.01 11.70 10.84
C PRO A 34 -8.53 11.49 10.54
N ASP A 35 -7.68 12.16 11.30
CA ASP A 35 -6.22 11.97 11.25
C ASP A 35 -5.86 10.49 11.52
N GLU A 36 -5.00 9.92 10.68
CA GLU A 36 -4.54 8.53 10.80
C GLU A 36 -3.93 8.22 12.17
N SER A 37 -3.24 9.18 12.81
CA SER A 37 -2.66 9.02 14.15
C SER A 37 -3.67 8.71 15.25
N ARG A 38 -4.98 8.85 14.97
CA ARG A 38 -6.06 8.44 15.88
C ARG A 38 -6.31 6.94 15.87
N PHE A 39 -5.73 6.20 14.95
CA PHE A 39 -5.88 4.75 14.85
C PHE A 39 -4.59 4.08 15.27
N THR A 40 -4.69 3.07 16.14
CA THR A 40 -3.53 2.34 16.64
C THR A 40 -3.70 0.86 16.35
N PRO A 41 -2.83 0.26 15.50
CA PRO A 41 -2.76 -1.18 15.35
C PRO A 41 -2.22 -1.84 16.62
N VAL A 42 -2.95 -2.82 17.15
CA VAL A 42 -2.59 -3.60 18.35
C VAL A 42 -2.56 -5.07 17.98
N VAL A 43 -1.45 -5.75 18.26
CA VAL A 43 -1.35 -7.20 18.10
C VAL A 43 -2.23 -7.88 19.15
N VAL A 44 -3.17 -8.70 18.67
CA VAL A 44 -4.10 -9.49 19.50
C VAL A 44 -3.55 -10.89 19.67
N ALA A 45 -3.25 -11.58 18.57
CA ALA A 45 -2.64 -12.89 18.53
C ALA A 45 -1.53 -12.92 17.48
N GLU A 46 -0.52 -13.76 17.66
CA GLU A 46 0.65 -13.88 16.77
C GLU A 46 1.09 -15.34 16.63
N ASN A 47 2.04 -15.61 15.72
CA ASN A 47 2.62 -16.93 15.48
C ASN A 47 1.59 -17.98 14.99
N LEU A 48 0.66 -17.55 14.15
CA LEU A 48 -0.39 -18.40 13.55
C LEU A 48 0.17 -19.22 12.37
N ASP A 49 -0.35 -20.42 12.14
CA ASP A 49 0.02 -21.28 11.01
C ASP A 49 -1.07 -21.23 9.93
N GLU A 50 -0.88 -20.38 8.91
CA GLU A 50 -1.83 -20.21 7.80
C GLU A 50 -3.26 -19.87 8.28
N PRO A 51 -3.43 -18.77 9.05
CA PRO A 51 -4.73 -18.38 9.56
C PRO A 51 -5.68 -17.98 8.42
N MET A 52 -6.95 -18.36 8.52
CA MET A 52 -7.93 -18.18 7.44
C MET A 52 -9.06 -17.22 7.80
N VAL A 53 -9.71 -17.42 8.94
CA VAL A 53 -10.90 -16.68 9.37
C VAL A 53 -10.87 -16.56 10.89
N PHE A 54 -11.45 -15.48 11.42
CA PHE A 54 -11.61 -15.27 12.86
C PHE A 54 -13.01 -14.78 13.22
N GLU A 55 -13.45 -14.95 14.47
CA GLU A 55 -14.69 -14.34 14.99
C GLU A 55 -14.43 -13.77 16.38
N VAL A 56 -14.86 -12.52 16.62
CA VAL A 56 -14.59 -11.79 17.88
C VAL A 56 -15.79 -11.88 18.80
N LEU A 57 -15.53 -12.28 20.05
CA LEU A 57 -16.50 -12.40 21.13
C LEU A 57 -16.68 -11.06 21.86
N LYS A 58 -17.78 -10.90 22.60
CA LYS A 58 -18.11 -9.67 23.33
C LYS A 58 -17.11 -9.29 24.43
N ASP A 59 -16.39 -10.26 24.97
CA ASP A 59 -15.33 -10.05 25.95
C ASP A 59 -13.99 -9.63 25.31
N GLY A 60 -13.94 -9.56 23.98
CA GLY A 60 -12.74 -9.25 23.19
C GLY A 60 -11.86 -10.46 22.88
N SER A 61 -12.21 -11.65 23.37
CA SER A 61 -11.60 -12.92 22.96
C SER A 61 -11.95 -13.19 21.48
N ALA A 62 -11.20 -14.08 20.82
CA ALA A 62 -11.46 -14.38 19.40
C ALA A 62 -11.21 -15.85 19.08
N TYR A 63 -12.09 -16.46 18.29
CA TYR A 63 -11.79 -17.73 17.64
C TYR A 63 -11.04 -17.48 16.34
N ILE A 64 -10.08 -18.33 16.00
CA ILE A 64 -9.25 -18.25 14.79
C ILE A 64 -9.14 -19.65 14.20
N ILE A 65 -9.44 -19.81 12.92
CA ILE A 65 -9.18 -21.06 12.20
C ILE A 65 -7.91 -20.95 11.34
N GLU A 66 -7.22 -22.07 11.21
CA GLU A 66 -6.02 -22.23 10.39
C GLU A 66 -6.28 -23.27 9.30
N ARG A 67 -5.73 -23.05 8.10
CA ARG A 67 -6.02 -23.86 6.91
C ARG A 67 -5.79 -25.36 7.13
N LYS A 68 -4.79 -25.71 7.95
CA LYS A 68 -4.45 -27.10 8.28
C LYS A 68 -5.40 -27.79 9.27
N GLY A 69 -6.49 -27.12 9.68
CA GLY A 69 -7.56 -27.71 10.48
C GLY A 69 -7.62 -27.24 11.93
N ALA A 70 -6.69 -26.42 12.40
CA ALA A 70 -6.71 -25.98 13.79
C ALA A 70 -7.81 -24.92 14.01
N LEU A 71 -8.63 -25.12 15.03
CA LEU A 71 -9.51 -24.11 15.63
C LEU A 71 -8.86 -23.67 16.94
N LYS A 72 -8.52 -22.38 17.04
CA LYS A 72 -7.86 -21.76 18.20
C LYS A 72 -8.77 -20.72 18.84
N LYS A 73 -8.54 -20.43 20.12
CA LYS A 73 -9.14 -19.30 20.83
C LYS A 73 -8.04 -18.42 21.42
N TYR A 74 -8.05 -17.15 21.05
CA TYR A 74 -7.38 -16.10 21.79
C TYR A 74 -8.25 -15.68 22.98
N ASN A 75 -7.67 -15.66 24.18
CA ASN A 75 -8.33 -15.18 25.40
C ASN A 75 -7.85 -13.77 25.72
N ALA A 76 -8.76 -12.80 25.75
CA ALA A 76 -8.40 -11.39 25.98
C ALA A 76 -7.91 -11.08 27.40
N ALA A 77 -8.30 -11.88 28.39
CA ALA A 77 -7.89 -11.69 29.78
C ALA A 77 -6.46 -12.19 30.04
N THR A 78 -6.14 -13.39 29.55
CA THR A 78 -4.80 -14.01 29.72
C THR A 78 -3.82 -13.60 28.63
N LYS A 79 -4.32 -13.13 27.49
CA LYS A 79 -3.57 -12.84 26.25
C LYS A 79 -2.87 -14.09 25.69
N THR A 80 -3.44 -15.27 25.91
CA THR A 80 -2.95 -16.54 25.36
C THR A 80 -3.79 -16.95 24.17
N THR A 81 -3.18 -17.73 23.27
CA THR A 81 -3.90 -18.38 22.16
C THR A 81 -3.77 -19.89 22.32
N ASP A 82 -4.90 -20.53 22.56
CA ASP A 82 -4.98 -21.95 22.89
C ASP A 82 -5.63 -22.74 21.75
N LEU A 83 -5.18 -23.97 21.51
CA LEU A 83 -5.79 -24.89 20.55
C LEU A 83 -7.06 -25.49 21.15
N ILE A 84 -8.18 -25.35 20.45
CA ILE A 84 -9.50 -25.81 20.88
C ILE A 84 -9.82 -27.16 20.25
N ALA A 85 -9.57 -27.30 18.94
CA ALA A 85 -9.80 -28.54 18.21
C ALA A 85 -8.90 -28.62 16.98
N MET A 86 -8.71 -29.85 16.48
CA MET A 86 -8.09 -30.11 15.18
C MET A 86 -9.09 -30.84 14.30
N ILE A 87 -9.54 -30.17 13.24
CA ILE A 87 -10.46 -30.73 12.25
C ILE A 87 -9.65 -31.47 11.19
N PRO A 88 -9.91 -32.77 10.94
CA PRO A 88 -9.28 -33.47 9.83
C PRO A 88 -9.69 -32.85 8.49
N VAL A 89 -8.71 -32.39 7.72
CA VAL A 89 -8.91 -31.76 6.42
C VAL A 89 -7.92 -32.27 5.38
N ASN A 90 -8.30 -32.17 4.11
CA ASN A 90 -7.37 -32.36 3.01
C ASN A 90 -6.73 -31.01 2.61
N THR A 91 -5.44 -31.02 2.30
CA THR A 91 -4.68 -29.83 1.86
C THR A 91 -3.92 -30.06 0.56
N LYS A 92 -4.22 -31.13 -0.17
CA LYS A 92 -3.38 -31.64 -1.27
C LYS A 92 -4.19 -32.13 -2.46
N TYR A 93 -3.61 -32.05 -3.64
CA TYR A 93 -4.16 -32.66 -4.85
C TYR A 93 -3.11 -33.53 -5.53
N THR A 94 -3.56 -34.49 -6.35
CA THR A 94 -2.68 -35.34 -7.14
C THR A 94 -2.84 -34.99 -8.61
N GLY A 95 -1.81 -34.41 -9.21
CA GLY A 95 -1.83 -34.03 -10.61
C GLY A 95 -1.98 -35.24 -11.55
N ALA A 96 -2.29 -34.97 -12.82
CA ALA A 96 -2.31 -36.00 -13.87
C ALA A 96 -0.92 -36.65 -14.08
N ASP A 97 0.15 -35.99 -13.63
CA ASP A 97 1.52 -36.51 -13.55
C ASP A 97 1.75 -37.48 -12.38
N GLY A 98 0.73 -37.71 -11.54
CA GLY A 98 0.82 -38.53 -10.33
C GLY A 98 1.54 -37.84 -9.16
N VAL A 99 1.90 -36.56 -9.31
CA VAL A 99 2.64 -35.82 -8.28
C VAL A 99 1.67 -35.16 -7.31
N VAL A 100 1.88 -35.43 -6.02
CA VAL A 100 1.12 -34.80 -4.93
C VAL A 100 1.67 -33.39 -4.68
N LYS A 101 0.78 -32.39 -4.72
CA LYS A 101 1.11 -30.97 -4.53
C LYS A 101 0.19 -30.36 -3.47
N GLU A 102 0.64 -29.29 -2.82
CA GLU A 102 -0.22 -28.51 -1.91
C GLU A 102 -1.36 -27.84 -2.71
N ALA A 103 -2.55 -27.83 -2.12
CA ALA A 103 -3.75 -27.18 -2.62
C ALA A 103 -4.14 -26.01 -1.70
N GLU A 104 -4.88 -25.04 -2.21
CA GLU A 104 -5.46 -23.93 -1.42
C GLU A 104 -6.51 -24.39 -0.41
N GLU A 105 -7.06 -25.60 -0.55
CA GLU A 105 -8.10 -26.13 0.31
C GLU A 105 -7.59 -26.57 1.70
N GLY A 106 -8.54 -26.79 2.61
CA GLY A 106 -8.29 -27.04 4.03
C GLY A 106 -9.52 -26.68 4.87
N LEU A 107 -9.31 -26.14 6.06
CA LEU A 107 -10.35 -25.47 6.85
C LEU A 107 -10.44 -24.01 6.42
N MET A 108 -11.51 -23.66 5.69
CA MET A 108 -11.56 -22.43 4.89
C MET A 108 -12.55 -21.40 5.40
N GLY A 109 -13.68 -21.87 5.94
CA GLY A 109 -14.74 -21.02 6.44
C GLY A 109 -15.04 -21.29 7.91
N PHE A 110 -15.29 -20.21 8.65
CA PHE A 110 -15.79 -20.24 10.02
C PHE A 110 -16.73 -19.07 10.26
N THR A 111 -17.84 -19.32 10.98
CA THR A 111 -18.71 -18.27 11.49
C THR A 111 -19.44 -18.76 12.74
N MET A 112 -19.79 -17.83 13.63
CA MET A 112 -20.67 -18.11 14.77
C MET A 112 -22.12 -17.88 14.36
N ASP A 113 -23.03 -18.70 14.89
CA ASP A 113 -24.47 -18.49 14.70
C ASP A 113 -24.88 -17.10 15.25
N PRO A 114 -25.83 -16.36 14.63
CA PRO A 114 -26.29 -15.08 15.16
C PRO A 114 -26.83 -15.16 16.60
N ASN A 115 -27.25 -16.35 17.07
CA ASN A 115 -27.68 -16.63 18.43
C ASN A 115 -26.62 -17.37 19.28
N TYR A 116 -25.33 -17.28 18.91
CA TYR A 116 -24.23 -17.98 19.58
C TYR A 116 -24.23 -17.84 21.11
N GLU A 117 -24.58 -16.68 21.65
CA GLU A 117 -24.68 -16.43 23.09
C GLU A 117 -25.69 -17.33 23.82
N LYS A 118 -26.61 -17.96 23.08
CA LYS A 118 -27.65 -18.85 23.62
C LYS A 118 -27.42 -20.31 23.22
N ASN A 119 -27.07 -20.57 21.97
CA ASN A 119 -26.97 -21.93 21.43
C ASN A 119 -25.52 -22.46 21.37
N HIS A 120 -24.53 -21.56 21.45
CA HIS A 120 -23.12 -21.85 21.25
C HIS A 120 -22.79 -22.55 19.92
N TRP A 121 -23.60 -22.31 18.90
CA TRP A 121 -23.44 -22.94 17.59
C TRP A 121 -22.41 -22.23 16.72
N ILE A 122 -21.55 -23.01 16.10
CA ILE A 122 -20.61 -22.55 15.09
C ILE A 122 -20.80 -23.33 13.79
N TYR A 123 -20.37 -22.73 12.69
CA TYR A 123 -20.35 -23.37 11.38
C TYR A 123 -18.92 -23.38 10.83
N LEU A 124 -18.52 -24.53 10.30
CA LEU A 124 -17.21 -24.76 9.67
C LEU A 124 -17.40 -25.26 8.25
N TYR A 125 -16.69 -24.66 7.30
CA TYR A 125 -16.64 -25.10 5.91
C TYR A 125 -15.22 -25.54 5.55
N TYR A 126 -15.07 -26.79 5.14
CA TYR A 126 -13.74 -27.37 4.94
C TYR A 126 -13.71 -28.52 3.92
N ALA A 127 -12.50 -28.81 3.41
CA ALA A 127 -12.25 -29.94 2.54
C ALA A 127 -12.27 -31.25 3.29
N HIS A 128 -13.16 -32.15 2.90
CA HIS A 128 -13.31 -33.46 3.54
C HIS A 128 -11.97 -34.23 3.49
N PRO A 129 -11.52 -34.93 4.54
CA PRO A 129 -10.16 -35.49 4.56
C PRO A 129 -9.87 -36.51 3.44
N THR A 130 -10.89 -37.22 2.95
CA THR A 130 -10.72 -38.33 1.98
C THR A 130 -11.59 -38.23 0.73
N GLU A 131 -12.89 -37.99 0.89
CA GLU A 131 -13.83 -37.77 -0.22
C GLU A 131 -13.59 -36.45 -0.97
N LYS A 132 -13.86 -36.45 -2.29
CA LYS A 132 -13.70 -35.30 -3.18
C LYS A 132 -14.88 -34.31 -3.04
N LYS A 133 -15.00 -33.71 -1.85
CA LYS A 133 -16.04 -32.73 -1.53
C LYS A 133 -15.58 -31.75 -0.46
N HIS A 134 -16.18 -30.57 -0.45
CA HIS A 134 -16.19 -29.68 0.69
C HIS A 134 -17.49 -29.85 1.47
N ILE A 135 -17.43 -29.67 2.78
CA ILE A 135 -18.57 -29.84 3.67
C ILE A 135 -18.76 -28.63 4.57
N LEU A 136 -20.00 -28.16 4.66
CA LEU A 136 -20.45 -27.22 5.67
C LEU A 136 -21.03 -28.02 6.84
N THR A 137 -20.56 -27.73 8.04
CA THR A 137 -20.94 -28.46 9.25
C THR A 137 -21.29 -27.49 10.37
N ARG A 138 -22.23 -27.89 11.22
CA ARG A 138 -22.63 -27.17 12.44
C ARG A 138 -22.18 -27.93 13.68
N TRP A 139 -21.66 -27.22 14.66
CA TRP A 139 -21.12 -27.76 15.91
C TRP A 139 -21.54 -26.90 17.10
N GLU A 140 -21.36 -27.44 18.31
CA GLU A 140 -21.43 -26.70 19.58
C GLU A 140 -20.03 -26.52 20.16
N ILE A 141 -19.75 -25.34 20.73
CA ILE A 141 -18.63 -25.12 21.63
C ILE A 141 -19.14 -25.07 23.07
N LYS A 142 -18.53 -25.85 23.98
CA LYS A 142 -18.80 -25.79 25.42
C LYS A 142 -17.49 -25.81 26.18
N GLU A 143 -17.37 -24.93 27.19
CA GLU A 143 -16.17 -24.85 28.03
C GLU A 143 -14.87 -24.72 27.22
N ASP A 144 -14.91 -23.92 26.15
CA ASP A 144 -13.79 -23.75 25.22
C ASP A 144 -13.29 -25.06 24.59
N GLN A 145 -14.20 -26.00 24.33
CA GLN A 145 -13.95 -27.24 23.61
C GLN A 145 -15.04 -27.47 22.55
N LEU A 146 -14.65 -28.07 21.42
CA LEU A 146 -15.58 -28.48 20.38
C LEU A 146 -16.28 -29.78 20.80
N VAL A 147 -17.61 -29.81 20.82
CA VAL A 147 -18.37 -31.00 21.22
C VAL A 147 -18.54 -31.92 20.02
N GLU A 148 -17.71 -32.96 19.91
CA GLU A 148 -17.67 -33.83 18.72
C GLU A 148 -19.04 -34.45 18.37
N SER A 149 -19.80 -34.89 19.39
CA SER A 149 -21.12 -35.51 19.21
C SER A 149 -22.20 -34.54 18.71
N SER A 150 -21.95 -33.23 18.72
CA SER A 150 -22.87 -32.20 18.23
C SER A 150 -22.83 -32.00 16.72
N LYS A 151 -21.79 -32.54 16.05
CA LYS A 151 -21.57 -32.37 14.61
C LYS A 151 -22.81 -32.71 13.80
N LYS A 152 -23.23 -31.80 12.93
CA LYS A 152 -24.12 -32.10 11.79
C LYS A 152 -23.52 -31.62 10.49
N THR A 153 -23.64 -32.43 9.45
CA THR A 153 -23.39 -32.02 8.07
C THR A 153 -24.61 -31.30 7.53
N VAL A 154 -24.43 -30.05 7.12
CA VAL A 154 -25.51 -29.17 6.63
C VAL A 154 -25.59 -29.18 5.11
N LEU A 155 -24.43 -29.02 4.44
CA LEU A 155 -24.35 -28.98 2.99
C LEU A 155 -23.06 -29.64 2.51
N GLU A 156 -23.13 -30.36 1.40
CA GLU A 156 -21.96 -30.91 0.71
C GLU A 156 -21.86 -30.29 -0.68
N VAL A 157 -20.63 -29.91 -1.06
CA VAL A 157 -20.29 -29.36 -2.36
C VAL A 157 -19.27 -30.30 -2.99
N GLU A 158 -19.61 -30.90 -4.13
CA GLU A 158 -18.69 -31.76 -4.87
C GLU A 158 -17.48 -30.97 -5.38
N THR A 159 -16.29 -31.56 -5.29
CA THR A 159 -15.04 -30.97 -5.78
C THR A 159 -14.19 -32.00 -6.53
N GLN A 160 -13.18 -31.55 -7.28
CA GLN A 160 -12.13 -32.39 -7.84
C GLN A 160 -10.83 -32.29 -7.01
N ARG A 161 -9.90 -33.23 -7.20
CA ARG A 161 -8.58 -33.29 -6.53
C ARG A 161 -7.42 -33.60 -7.49
N GLU A 162 -7.58 -33.14 -8.71
CA GLU A 162 -6.68 -33.34 -9.84
C GLU A 162 -5.86 -32.08 -10.12
N VAL A 163 -6.43 -30.91 -9.82
CA VAL A 163 -5.79 -29.60 -9.98
C VAL A 163 -6.19 -28.65 -8.86
N CYS A 164 -5.26 -27.79 -8.45
CA CYS A 164 -5.61 -26.56 -7.74
C CYS A 164 -6.23 -25.58 -8.75
N CYS A 165 -7.20 -24.71 -8.42
CA CYS A 165 -7.32 -23.94 -7.18
C CYS A 165 -8.75 -23.42 -6.94
N HIS A 166 -8.90 -22.40 -6.09
CA HIS A 166 -10.11 -21.59 -5.84
C HIS A 166 -11.19 -22.30 -5.03
N THR A 167 -11.12 -22.10 -3.72
CA THR A 167 -12.00 -22.76 -2.76
C THR A 167 -13.17 -21.89 -2.31
N GLY A 168 -13.00 -20.55 -2.27
CA GLY A 168 -13.92 -19.66 -1.57
C GLY A 168 -13.91 -19.91 -0.05
N GLY A 169 -15.09 -20.00 0.56
CA GLY A 169 -15.28 -20.30 1.99
C GLY A 169 -15.57 -19.09 2.87
N GLY A 170 -15.82 -17.92 2.30
CA GLY A 170 -16.36 -16.77 3.03
C GLY A 170 -17.80 -17.06 3.48
N MET A 171 -18.14 -16.67 4.71
CA MET A 171 -19.48 -16.85 5.26
C MET A 171 -19.96 -15.59 5.98
N THR A 172 -21.25 -15.30 5.88
CA THR A 172 -21.91 -14.20 6.60
C THR A 172 -23.41 -14.45 6.74
N TRP A 173 -24.09 -13.65 7.55
CA TRP A 173 -25.50 -13.82 7.87
C TRP A 173 -26.30 -12.57 7.53
N ASP A 174 -27.50 -12.74 6.98
CA ASP A 174 -28.47 -11.66 6.92
C ASP A 174 -29.30 -11.55 8.22
N LYS A 175 -30.05 -10.46 8.35
CA LYS A 175 -30.92 -10.20 9.51
C LYS A 175 -32.06 -11.21 9.69
N ALA A 176 -32.37 -11.99 8.67
CA ALA A 176 -33.38 -13.04 8.71
C ALA A 176 -32.78 -14.40 9.12
N GLY A 177 -31.49 -14.46 9.45
CA GLY A 177 -30.81 -15.68 9.86
C GLY A 177 -30.43 -16.59 8.70
N ASN A 178 -30.37 -16.08 7.47
CA ASN A 178 -29.89 -16.87 6.34
C ASN A 178 -28.37 -16.79 6.26
N LEU A 179 -27.74 -17.95 6.10
CA LEU A 179 -26.31 -18.10 5.88
C LEU A 179 -25.99 -17.94 4.41
N TYR A 180 -25.03 -17.06 4.12
CA TYR A 180 -24.40 -16.95 2.81
C TYR A 180 -23.03 -17.65 2.84
N LEU A 181 -22.71 -18.38 1.78
CA LEU A 181 -21.45 -19.12 1.63
C LEU A 181 -20.87 -18.90 0.23
N THR A 182 -19.62 -18.45 0.14
CA THR A 182 -18.89 -18.37 -1.12
C THR A 182 -18.25 -19.71 -1.48
N VAL A 183 -18.35 -20.10 -2.75
CA VAL A 183 -17.80 -21.37 -3.26
C VAL A 183 -17.05 -21.07 -4.56
N GLY A 184 -15.75 -21.36 -4.58
CA GLY A 184 -14.92 -21.21 -5.77
C GLY A 184 -15.28 -22.17 -6.90
N ASN A 185 -14.82 -21.88 -8.11
CA ASN A 185 -15.08 -22.67 -9.32
C ASN A 185 -14.43 -24.07 -9.30
N ASN A 186 -13.40 -24.25 -8.47
CA ASN A 186 -12.62 -25.48 -8.34
C ASN A 186 -12.10 -26.03 -9.68
N THR A 187 -11.59 -25.14 -10.54
CA THR A 187 -11.09 -25.44 -11.90
C THR A 187 -9.63 -25.00 -12.06
N GLY A 188 -8.83 -25.78 -12.79
CA GLY A 188 -7.36 -25.63 -12.92
C GLY A 188 -6.88 -24.50 -13.83
N ASN A 189 -7.33 -23.26 -13.60
CA ASN A 189 -7.07 -22.12 -14.47
C ASN A 189 -6.11 -21.07 -13.85
N GLN A 190 -5.20 -20.52 -14.65
CA GLN A 190 -4.28 -19.45 -14.22
C GLN A 190 -4.39 -18.24 -15.14
N LYS A 191 -3.99 -18.35 -16.41
CA LYS A 191 -3.89 -17.19 -17.32
C LYS A 191 -5.20 -16.71 -17.93
N ALA A 192 -6.15 -17.61 -18.16
CA ALA A 192 -7.42 -17.32 -18.81
C ALA A 192 -8.49 -18.28 -18.30
N ALA A 193 -9.75 -18.02 -18.65
CA ALA A 193 -10.83 -18.99 -18.51
C ALA A 193 -10.48 -20.33 -19.16
N GLN A 194 -10.89 -21.44 -18.55
CA GLN A 194 -10.73 -22.75 -19.17
C GLN A 194 -12.07 -23.35 -19.55
N THR A 195 -12.11 -23.86 -20.79
CA THR A 195 -13.31 -24.35 -21.46
C THR A 195 -13.02 -25.70 -22.12
N ASP A 196 -12.23 -26.55 -21.46
CA ASP A 196 -11.72 -27.80 -22.05
C ASP A 196 -12.79 -28.90 -22.06
N GLU A 197 -13.54 -28.97 -23.15
CA GLU A 197 -14.67 -29.89 -23.34
C GLU A 197 -14.25 -31.33 -23.72
N ARG A 198 -12.96 -31.63 -23.79
CA ARG A 198 -12.47 -32.96 -24.18
C ARG A 198 -12.80 -34.01 -23.11
N GLU A 199 -12.93 -35.27 -23.53
CA GLU A 199 -13.19 -36.39 -22.64
C GLU A 199 -12.10 -36.50 -21.55
N GLY A 200 -12.51 -36.71 -20.29
CA GLY A 200 -11.60 -36.80 -19.14
C GLY A 200 -10.99 -35.46 -18.69
N ARG A 201 -11.47 -34.32 -19.21
CA ARG A 201 -10.95 -32.97 -18.91
C ARG A 201 -11.94 -32.06 -18.19
N SER A 202 -13.02 -32.61 -17.63
CA SER A 202 -14.06 -31.82 -16.93
C SER A 202 -13.51 -30.90 -15.83
N SER A 203 -12.45 -31.30 -15.11
CA SER A 203 -11.75 -30.46 -14.10
C SER A 203 -11.12 -29.17 -14.66
N TRP A 204 -11.10 -28.98 -15.98
CA TRP A 204 -10.61 -27.80 -16.71
C TRP A 204 -11.73 -27.14 -17.56
N ASP A 205 -12.99 -27.36 -17.23
CA ASP A 205 -14.13 -26.74 -17.92
C ASP A 205 -15.00 -25.95 -16.94
N ASP A 206 -14.73 -24.66 -16.81
CA ASP A 206 -15.50 -23.74 -15.97
C ASP A 206 -16.97 -23.64 -16.39
N GLN A 207 -17.30 -23.97 -17.65
CA GLN A 207 -18.66 -23.90 -18.17
C GLN A 207 -19.56 -24.94 -17.51
N GLY A 208 -19.02 -26.12 -17.21
CA GLY A 208 -19.71 -27.19 -16.46
C GLY A 208 -19.88 -26.90 -14.98
N HIS A 209 -19.21 -25.85 -14.46
CA HIS A 209 -19.14 -25.53 -13.02
C HIS A 209 -19.71 -24.13 -12.74
N ALA A 210 -18.88 -23.08 -12.83
CA ALA A 210 -19.27 -21.70 -12.56
C ALA A 210 -20.45 -21.25 -13.43
N GLY A 211 -20.44 -21.64 -14.72
CA GLY A 211 -21.51 -21.37 -15.68
C GLY A 211 -22.71 -22.33 -15.64
N ASN A 212 -22.69 -23.36 -14.79
CA ASN A 212 -23.76 -24.36 -14.70
C ASN A 212 -24.72 -24.01 -13.56
N THR A 213 -26.02 -23.89 -13.89
CA THR A 213 -27.08 -23.55 -12.94
C THR A 213 -27.45 -24.69 -12.00
N ASN A 214 -27.01 -25.92 -12.30
CA ASN A 214 -27.25 -27.12 -11.53
C ASN A 214 -26.01 -27.59 -10.72
N ASP A 215 -24.98 -26.74 -10.61
CA ASP A 215 -23.74 -27.00 -9.87
C ASP A 215 -23.54 -25.91 -8.79
N LEU A 216 -22.96 -26.28 -7.64
CA LEU A 216 -22.72 -25.36 -6.52
C LEU A 216 -21.36 -24.65 -6.58
N ARG A 217 -20.45 -25.07 -7.47
CA ARG A 217 -19.13 -24.46 -7.64
C ARG A 217 -19.21 -23.15 -8.44
N GLY A 218 -18.38 -22.18 -8.06
CA GLY A 218 -18.37 -20.84 -8.66
C GLY A 218 -19.64 -20.04 -8.36
N LYS A 219 -20.13 -20.14 -7.11
CA LYS A 219 -21.42 -19.58 -6.64
C LYS A 219 -21.25 -18.84 -5.32
N ILE A 220 -22.18 -17.92 -5.06
CA ILE A 220 -22.54 -17.52 -3.70
C ILE A 220 -23.86 -18.19 -3.38
N LEU A 221 -23.88 -19.01 -2.34
CA LEU A 221 -25.04 -19.75 -1.88
C LEU A 221 -25.75 -19.00 -0.75
N ARG A 222 -27.07 -19.15 -0.64
CA ARG A 222 -27.87 -18.64 0.48
C ARG A 222 -28.88 -19.69 0.94
N ILE A 223 -28.75 -20.12 2.19
CA ILE A 223 -29.61 -21.13 2.83
C ILE A 223 -30.04 -20.65 4.22
N HIS A 224 -31.06 -21.27 4.80
CA HIS A 224 -31.43 -21.08 6.21
C HIS A 224 -31.15 -22.37 6.97
N PRO A 225 -30.04 -22.47 7.73
CA PRO A 225 -29.72 -23.67 8.49
C PRO A 225 -30.73 -23.93 9.62
N GLU A 226 -31.07 -25.20 9.83
CA GLU A 226 -32.00 -25.64 10.87
C GLU A 226 -31.28 -26.34 12.03
N ALA A 227 -31.96 -26.39 13.18
CA ALA A 227 -31.42 -26.94 14.43
C ALA A 227 -30.99 -28.42 14.35
N ASP A 228 -31.60 -29.21 13.48
CA ASP A 228 -31.30 -30.63 13.29
C ASP A 228 -30.12 -30.87 12.32
N GLY A 229 -29.61 -29.80 11.69
CA GLY A 229 -28.57 -29.85 10.66
C GLY A 229 -29.12 -29.89 9.24
N THR A 230 -30.43 -29.91 9.03
CA THR A 230 -31.02 -29.66 7.70
C THR A 230 -30.98 -28.16 7.37
N TYR A 231 -31.51 -27.77 6.23
CA TYR A 231 -31.68 -26.37 5.88
C TYR A 231 -32.94 -26.17 5.03
N THR A 232 -33.48 -24.96 5.07
CA THR A 232 -34.53 -24.50 4.17
C THR A 232 -33.98 -23.53 3.13
N ILE A 233 -34.71 -23.35 2.02
CA ILE A 233 -34.36 -22.43 0.93
C ILE A 233 -35.08 -21.10 1.16
N PRO A 234 -34.36 -20.00 1.36
CA PRO A 234 -34.96 -18.67 1.46
C PRO A 234 -35.58 -18.22 0.13
N ASP A 235 -36.66 -17.46 0.19
CA ASP A 235 -37.21 -16.78 -0.98
C ASP A 235 -36.24 -15.73 -1.53
N GLY A 236 -36.31 -15.51 -2.85
CA GLY A 236 -35.49 -14.50 -3.53
C GLY A 236 -34.05 -14.93 -3.80
N ASN A 237 -33.77 -16.24 -3.87
CA ASN A 237 -32.57 -16.76 -4.55
C ASN A 237 -32.71 -16.65 -6.07
N LEU A 238 -31.60 -16.83 -6.81
CA LEU A 238 -31.57 -16.67 -8.27
C LEU A 238 -32.55 -17.63 -8.97
N TYR A 239 -32.69 -18.84 -8.44
CA TYR A 239 -33.61 -19.85 -8.95
C TYR A 239 -34.63 -20.25 -7.88
N PRO A 240 -35.94 -20.09 -8.15
CA PRO A 240 -36.97 -20.55 -7.22
C PRO A 240 -36.90 -22.05 -6.95
N LYS A 241 -37.29 -22.47 -5.74
CA LYS A 241 -37.37 -23.88 -5.35
C LYS A 241 -38.24 -24.68 -6.34
N GLY A 242 -37.71 -25.81 -6.81
CA GLY A 242 -38.40 -26.70 -7.76
C GLY A 242 -38.19 -26.34 -9.23
N THR A 243 -37.44 -25.28 -9.55
CA THR A 243 -37.07 -24.96 -10.93
C THR A 243 -36.17 -26.08 -11.50
N ALA A 244 -36.63 -26.74 -12.56
CA ALA A 244 -35.91 -27.86 -13.16
C ALA A 244 -34.52 -27.43 -13.66
N LYS A 245 -33.52 -28.32 -13.53
CA LYS A 245 -32.12 -28.10 -13.92
C LYS A 245 -31.44 -26.92 -13.22
N THR A 246 -31.86 -26.61 -12.00
CA THR A 246 -31.24 -25.55 -11.19
C THR A 246 -31.07 -26.00 -9.75
N ARG A 247 -30.10 -25.38 -9.07
CA ARG A 247 -29.91 -25.48 -7.62
C ARG A 247 -30.52 -24.27 -6.93
N PRO A 248 -31.57 -24.44 -6.09
CA PRO A 248 -32.25 -23.32 -5.45
C PRO A 248 -31.42 -22.65 -4.34
N GLU A 249 -30.29 -23.24 -3.94
CA GLU A 249 -29.32 -22.65 -3.01
C GLU A 249 -28.58 -21.45 -3.60
N ILE A 250 -28.55 -21.31 -4.94
CA ILE A 250 -27.76 -20.29 -5.64
C ILE A 250 -28.38 -18.90 -5.45
N TYR A 251 -27.68 -18.01 -4.75
CA TYR A 251 -28.00 -16.57 -4.71
C TYR A 251 -27.36 -15.82 -5.87
N SER A 252 -26.10 -16.10 -6.19
CA SER A 252 -25.47 -15.61 -7.40
C SER A 252 -24.54 -16.64 -8.02
N MET A 253 -24.33 -16.54 -9.33
CA MET A 253 -23.50 -17.46 -10.10
C MET A 253 -22.47 -16.73 -10.94
N GLY A 254 -21.60 -17.50 -11.60
CA GLY A 254 -20.60 -16.95 -12.51
C GLY A 254 -19.43 -16.32 -11.76
N HIS A 255 -18.88 -17.04 -10.78
CA HIS A 255 -17.70 -16.63 -10.02
C HIS A 255 -16.54 -17.59 -10.24
N ARG A 256 -15.31 -17.06 -10.18
CA ARG A 256 -14.06 -17.82 -10.18
C ARG A 256 -13.63 -18.17 -8.76
N ASN A 257 -13.37 -17.17 -7.93
CA ASN A 257 -12.92 -17.31 -6.55
C ASN A 257 -13.47 -16.19 -5.66
N PRO A 258 -14.77 -16.23 -5.33
CA PRO A 258 -15.39 -15.27 -4.42
C PRO A 258 -14.87 -15.49 -3.00
N TRP A 259 -14.20 -14.49 -2.42
CA TRP A 259 -13.43 -14.64 -1.19
C TRP A 259 -14.20 -14.21 0.07
N ARG A 260 -13.90 -13.07 0.70
CA ARG A 260 -14.64 -12.62 1.89
C ARG A 260 -15.89 -11.88 1.47
N ILE A 261 -17.00 -12.29 2.06
CA ILE A 261 -18.36 -11.79 1.79
C ILE A 261 -18.87 -10.99 2.99
N ALA A 262 -19.57 -9.91 2.72
CA ALA A 262 -20.26 -9.11 3.71
C ALA A 262 -21.66 -8.73 3.21
N ILE A 263 -22.56 -8.48 4.15
CA ILE A 263 -23.89 -7.94 3.87
C ILE A 263 -24.00 -6.58 4.54
N ASP A 264 -24.41 -5.59 3.78
CA ASP A 264 -24.78 -4.29 4.32
C ASP A 264 -26.05 -4.44 5.15
N SER A 265 -25.94 -4.16 6.44
CA SER A 265 -27.03 -4.34 7.40
C SER A 265 -28.22 -3.40 7.15
N LYS A 266 -28.03 -2.29 6.42
CA LYS A 266 -29.07 -1.31 6.10
C LYS A 266 -29.77 -1.64 4.79
N THR A 267 -29.02 -1.95 3.74
CA THR A 267 -29.57 -2.15 2.40
C THR A 267 -29.86 -3.62 2.07
N GLY A 268 -29.20 -4.55 2.75
CA GLY A 268 -29.22 -5.97 2.42
C GLY A 268 -28.38 -6.34 1.19
N TYR A 269 -27.60 -5.39 0.64
CA TYR A 269 -26.72 -5.65 -0.49
C TYR A 269 -25.54 -6.52 -0.07
N VAL A 270 -25.14 -7.42 -0.97
CA VAL A 270 -24.03 -8.35 -0.75
C VAL A 270 -22.77 -7.80 -1.41
N TYR A 271 -21.63 -7.86 -0.72
CA TYR A 271 -20.34 -7.38 -1.21
C TYR A 271 -19.26 -8.44 -1.01
N TRP A 272 -18.31 -8.56 -1.95
CA TRP A 272 -17.20 -9.50 -1.83
C TRP A 272 -15.98 -9.10 -2.67
N GLY A 273 -14.82 -9.68 -2.33
CA GLY A 273 -13.65 -9.70 -3.21
C GLY A 273 -13.65 -10.93 -4.12
N GLU A 274 -13.24 -10.78 -5.37
CA GLU A 274 -13.19 -11.81 -6.40
C GLU A 274 -11.79 -11.85 -7.00
N VAL A 275 -11.13 -13.02 -6.96
CA VAL A 275 -9.78 -13.19 -7.53
C VAL A 275 -9.88 -13.71 -8.96
N GLY A 276 -9.41 -12.92 -9.92
CA GLY A 276 -9.43 -13.25 -11.34
C GLY A 276 -8.13 -13.91 -11.84
N PRO A 277 -7.99 -14.10 -13.17
CA PRO A 277 -6.84 -14.79 -13.74
C PRO A 277 -5.53 -13.96 -13.67
N ASP A 278 -4.41 -14.63 -13.89
CA ASP A 278 -3.05 -14.11 -13.72
C ASP A 278 -2.40 -13.59 -15.03
N ALA A 279 -3.19 -13.32 -16.08
CA ALA A 279 -2.65 -12.73 -17.31
C ALA A 279 -2.22 -11.27 -17.09
N ASN A 280 -0.98 -10.94 -17.49
CA ASN A 280 -0.42 -9.59 -17.41
C ASN A 280 -0.90 -8.67 -18.54
N GLU A 281 -1.17 -9.23 -19.73
CA GLU A 281 -1.52 -8.50 -20.96
C GLU A 281 -2.67 -9.18 -21.69
N ASP A 282 -3.33 -8.43 -22.58
CA ASP A 282 -4.37 -8.95 -23.45
C ASP A 282 -3.76 -9.88 -24.52
N SER A 283 -4.46 -10.95 -24.87
CA SER A 283 -3.98 -11.96 -25.83
C SER A 283 -5.13 -12.54 -26.67
N ASP A 284 -4.80 -13.43 -27.60
CA ASP A 284 -5.75 -14.18 -28.42
C ASP A 284 -6.63 -15.13 -27.60
N ILE A 285 -6.14 -15.59 -26.44
CA ILE A 285 -6.90 -16.44 -25.51
C ILE A 285 -7.73 -15.65 -24.48
N GLY A 286 -7.70 -14.31 -24.52
CA GLY A 286 -8.54 -13.47 -23.67
C GLY A 286 -7.86 -12.19 -23.17
N PRO A 287 -8.63 -11.34 -22.45
CA PRO A 287 -8.09 -10.14 -21.83
C PRO A 287 -7.03 -10.48 -20.77
N ARG A 288 -6.22 -9.48 -20.40
CA ARG A 288 -5.45 -9.49 -19.16
C ARG A 288 -6.40 -9.74 -17.99
N GLY A 289 -5.90 -10.36 -16.94
CA GLY A 289 -6.76 -10.65 -15.79
C GLY A 289 -7.14 -9.39 -15.04
N TYR A 290 -8.17 -9.50 -14.20
CA TYR A 290 -8.64 -8.47 -13.27
C TYR A 290 -9.10 -9.13 -11.97
N ASP A 291 -8.73 -8.54 -10.84
CA ASP A 291 -9.45 -8.80 -9.59
C ASP A 291 -10.58 -7.80 -9.46
N GLU A 292 -11.59 -8.17 -8.68
CA GLU A 292 -12.82 -7.39 -8.53
C GLU A 292 -13.21 -7.24 -7.07
N LEU A 293 -13.77 -6.09 -6.74
CA LEU A 293 -14.54 -5.87 -5.53
C LEU A 293 -15.98 -5.66 -5.99
N ASN A 294 -16.84 -6.65 -5.76
CA ASN A 294 -18.16 -6.75 -6.36
C ASN A 294 -19.30 -6.46 -5.37
N GLN A 295 -20.46 -6.13 -5.94
CA GLN A 295 -21.71 -5.83 -5.23
C GLN A 295 -22.88 -6.52 -5.94
N ALA A 296 -23.76 -7.17 -5.17
CA ALA A 296 -25.04 -7.69 -5.63
C ALA A 296 -26.18 -7.01 -4.86
N ARG A 297 -26.96 -6.19 -5.57
CA ARG A 297 -28.20 -5.57 -5.03
C ARG A 297 -29.39 -6.54 -5.05
N LYS A 298 -29.27 -7.58 -5.87
CA LYS A 298 -30.22 -8.68 -6.06
C LYS A 298 -29.45 -9.90 -6.60
N PRO A 299 -30.04 -11.11 -6.55
CA PRO A 299 -29.49 -12.29 -7.22
C PRO A 299 -29.12 -12.03 -8.69
N GLY A 300 -28.04 -12.64 -9.17
CA GLY A 300 -27.57 -12.42 -10.54
C GLY A 300 -26.44 -13.34 -11.00
N ASN A 301 -26.08 -13.23 -12.27
CA ASN A 301 -24.96 -13.91 -12.90
C ASN A 301 -23.80 -12.91 -13.10
N PHE A 302 -22.62 -13.18 -12.57
CA PHE A 302 -21.46 -12.27 -12.61
C PHE A 302 -20.43 -12.64 -13.69
N GLY A 303 -20.81 -13.54 -14.61
CA GLY A 303 -20.20 -13.64 -15.93
C GLY A 303 -19.04 -14.61 -16.08
N TRP A 304 -18.33 -15.00 -15.01
CA TRP A 304 -17.30 -16.04 -15.11
C TRP A 304 -17.93 -17.37 -15.60
N PRO A 305 -17.30 -18.11 -16.54
CA PRO A 305 -15.95 -17.92 -17.11
C PRO A 305 -15.84 -17.05 -18.35
N TRP A 306 -16.96 -16.61 -18.93
CA TRP A 306 -16.91 -15.94 -20.23
C TRP A 306 -16.50 -14.47 -20.13
N PHE A 307 -16.64 -13.85 -18.96
CA PHE A 307 -16.33 -12.44 -18.76
C PHE A 307 -15.56 -12.18 -17.46
N VAL A 308 -14.81 -11.09 -17.48
CA VAL A 308 -14.21 -10.44 -16.30
C VAL A 308 -14.32 -8.93 -16.45
N ALA A 309 -14.21 -8.19 -15.35
CA ALA A 309 -14.28 -6.73 -15.27
C ALA A 309 -15.54 -6.18 -15.96
N ASP A 310 -15.39 -5.15 -16.78
CA ASP A 310 -16.50 -4.52 -17.50
C ASP A 310 -16.92 -5.35 -18.74
N ASN A 311 -17.38 -6.58 -18.49
CA ASN A 311 -17.74 -7.59 -19.52
C ASN A 311 -16.62 -7.83 -20.57
N GLN A 312 -15.36 -7.81 -20.14
CA GLN A 312 -14.23 -8.19 -21.00
C GLN A 312 -14.29 -9.69 -21.29
N ALA A 313 -14.57 -10.05 -22.55
CA ALA A 313 -14.87 -11.44 -22.92
C ALA A 313 -13.63 -12.30 -23.20
N PHE A 314 -13.62 -13.49 -22.60
CA PHE A 314 -12.80 -14.63 -23.00
C PHE A 314 -13.47 -15.37 -24.17
N PRO A 315 -12.71 -15.71 -25.24
CA PRO A 315 -13.20 -16.64 -26.24
C PRO A 315 -13.34 -18.03 -25.62
N VAL A 316 -14.33 -18.81 -26.07
CA VAL A 316 -14.28 -20.27 -25.85
C VAL A 316 -13.10 -20.81 -26.64
N PHE A 317 -12.33 -21.75 -26.09
CA PHE A 317 -11.12 -22.25 -26.75
C PHE A 317 -11.36 -23.65 -27.30
N ASP A 318 -11.07 -23.87 -28.59
CA ASP A 318 -11.05 -25.20 -29.18
C ASP A 318 -9.68 -25.83 -28.90
N TYR A 319 -9.61 -26.68 -27.87
CA TYR A 319 -8.38 -27.35 -27.45
C TYR A 319 -7.91 -28.46 -28.41
N ALA A 320 -8.78 -28.96 -29.27
CA ALA A 320 -8.40 -29.96 -30.29
C ALA A 320 -7.74 -29.27 -31.50
N ALA A 321 -8.30 -28.15 -31.93
CA ALA A 321 -7.75 -27.34 -33.02
C ALA A 321 -6.71 -26.30 -32.55
N ASN A 322 -6.54 -26.13 -31.24
CA ASN A 322 -5.66 -25.15 -30.59
C ASN A 322 -5.89 -23.71 -31.08
N LYS A 323 -7.15 -23.25 -31.07
CA LYS A 323 -7.52 -21.91 -31.53
C LYS A 323 -8.67 -21.31 -30.70
N PRO A 324 -8.70 -19.98 -30.54
CA PRO A 324 -9.87 -19.31 -29.96
C PRO A 324 -11.08 -19.40 -30.90
N MET A 325 -12.26 -19.53 -30.32
CA MET A 325 -13.57 -19.48 -30.99
C MET A 325 -14.26 -18.14 -30.71
N GLU A 326 -15.55 -18.04 -31.06
CA GLU A 326 -16.34 -16.84 -30.82
C GLU A 326 -16.51 -16.54 -29.32
N LYS A 327 -16.48 -15.24 -29.01
CA LYS A 327 -16.81 -14.71 -27.69
C LYS A 327 -18.33 -14.77 -27.46
N LYS A 328 -18.75 -14.99 -26.22
CA LYS A 328 -20.18 -15.00 -25.87
C LYS A 328 -20.75 -13.57 -25.76
N ASP A 329 -22.06 -13.45 -25.89
CA ASP A 329 -22.81 -12.20 -25.65
C ASP A 329 -23.23 -12.11 -24.17
N PRO A 330 -22.84 -11.06 -23.42
CA PRO A 330 -23.19 -10.92 -22.00
C PRO A 330 -24.70 -10.78 -21.76
N ASN A 331 -25.49 -10.38 -22.76
CA ASN A 331 -26.94 -10.23 -22.66
C ASN A 331 -27.72 -11.47 -23.10
N ASN A 332 -27.06 -12.40 -23.81
CA ASN A 332 -27.69 -13.62 -24.34
C ASN A 332 -26.72 -14.81 -24.22
N LEU A 333 -26.49 -15.22 -22.97
CA LEU A 333 -25.52 -16.26 -22.65
C LEU A 333 -26.07 -17.67 -22.91
N ILE A 334 -25.35 -18.42 -23.75
CA ILE A 334 -25.67 -19.82 -24.08
C ILE A 334 -24.52 -20.74 -23.66
N ASN A 335 -24.78 -21.60 -22.67
CA ASN A 335 -23.86 -22.62 -22.19
C ASN A 335 -24.06 -23.94 -22.95
N THR A 336 -23.16 -24.22 -23.88
CA THR A 336 -23.17 -25.39 -24.76
C THR A 336 -22.24 -26.50 -24.31
N SER A 337 -21.57 -26.35 -23.16
CA SER A 337 -20.60 -27.35 -22.71
C SER A 337 -21.27 -28.73 -22.54
N PRO A 338 -20.59 -29.83 -22.93
CA PRO A 338 -21.06 -31.18 -22.67
C PRO A 338 -21.14 -31.51 -21.17
N ASN A 339 -20.44 -30.76 -20.32
CA ASN A 339 -20.46 -30.90 -18.87
C ASN A 339 -21.57 -30.07 -18.20
N ASN A 340 -22.36 -29.30 -18.96
CA ASN A 340 -23.47 -28.52 -18.41
C ASN A 340 -24.71 -29.41 -18.19
N THR A 341 -25.06 -29.63 -16.93
CA THR A 341 -26.29 -30.34 -16.52
C THR A 341 -27.46 -29.39 -16.22
N GLY A 342 -27.20 -28.08 -16.28
CA GLY A 342 -28.15 -27.03 -15.95
C GLY A 342 -28.95 -26.49 -17.14
N LEU A 343 -29.38 -25.25 -17.00
CA LEU A 343 -30.00 -24.47 -18.06
C LEU A 343 -28.97 -24.18 -19.16
N ARG A 344 -29.45 -24.18 -20.40
CA ARG A 344 -28.63 -23.82 -21.56
C ARG A 344 -28.60 -22.31 -21.78
N GLU A 345 -29.75 -21.67 -21.66
CA GLU A 345 -29.89 -20.21 -21.70
C GLU A 345 -29.74 -19.66 -20.29
N LEU A 346 -28.78 -18.77 -20.10
CA LEU A 346 -28.43 -18.22 -18.80
C LEU A 346 -28.94 -16.78 -18.65
N PRO A 347 -29.15 -16.31 -17.41
CA PRO A 347 -29.40 -14.89 -17.16
C PRO A 347 -28.24 -14.03 -17.69
N ALA A 348 -28.58 -12.83 -18.15
CA ALA A 348 -27.60 -11.81 -18.55
C ALA A 348 -26.62 -11.49 -17.39
N THR A 349 -25.42 -11.04 -17.75
CA THR A 349 -24.42 -10.67 -16.76
C THR A 349 -24.84 -9.41 -15.99
N ALA A 350 -24.60 -9.44 -14.68
CA ALA A 350 -24.69 -8.29 -13.80
C ALA A 350 -23.43 -7.42 -13.95
N PRO A 351 -23.55 -6.10 -13.73
CA PRO A 351 -22.40 -5.22 -13.76
C PRO A 351 -21.47 -5.46 -12.57
N ASN A 352 -20.16 -5.32 -12.80
CA ASN A 352 -19.14 -5.39 -11.76
C ASN A 352 -18.96 -4.01 -11.12
N PHE A 353 -18.52 -3.97 -9.86
CA PHE A 353 -18.50 -2.72 -9.10
C PHE A 353 -17.15 -2.00 -9.20
N ILE A 354 -16.05 -2.64 -8.78
CA ILE A 354 -14.67 -2.15 -8.97
C ILE A 354 -13.83 -3.31 -9.54
N TYR A 355 -12.92 -3.02 -10.47
CA TYR A 355 -12.03 -4.02 -11.09
C TYR A 355 -10.64 -3.44 -11.38
N TYR A 356 -9.59 -4.24 -11.26
CA TYR A 356 -8.21 -3.73 -11.46
C TYR A 356 -7.19 -4.75 -11.99
N PRO A 357 -6.31 -4.33 -12.93
CA PRO A 357 -5.26 -5.16 -13.50
C PRO A 357 -4.04 -5.32 -12.55
N TYR A 358 -3.04 -6.13 -12.91
CA TYR A 358 -1.70 -6.06 -12.29
C TYR A 358 -1.05 -4.69 -12.52
N GLY A 359 -1.28 -4.11 -13.71
CA GLY A 359 -0.87 -2.75 -14.03
C GLY A 359 -1.70 -1.69 -13.33
N VAL A 360 -1.45 -0.43 -13.66
CA VAL A 360 -2.25 0.70 -13.16
C VAL A 360 -3.67 0.62 -13.75
N SER A 361 -4.68 0.75 -12.89
CA SER A 361 -6.07 0.88 -13.33
C SER A 361 -6.35 2.32 -13.76
N GLU A 362 -6.79 2.53 -15.01
CA GLU A 362 -7.19 3.87 -15.49
C GLU A 362 -8.41 4.40 -14.74
N LYS A 363 -9.37 3.51 -14.42
CA LYS A 363 -10.64 3.87 -13.77
C LYS A 363 -10.49 3.98 -12.25
N PHE A 364 -9.60 3.19 -11.64
CA PHE A 364 -9.42 3.10 -10.20
C PHE A 364 -7.94 3.18 -9.79
N PRO A 365 -7.23 4.28 -10.11
CA PRO A 365 -5.78 4.35 -9.95
C PRO A 365 -5.28 4.12 -8.51
N LEU A 366 -6.10 4.43 -7.49
CA LEU A 366 -5.73 4.29 -6.08
C LEU A 366 -5.47 2.84 -5.64
N VAL A 367 -6.02 1.85 -6.35
CA VAL A 367 -5.75 0.42 -6.09
C VAL A 367 -4.30 0.03 -6.36
N GLY A 368 -3.53 0.88 -7.04
CA GLY A 368 -2.12 0.69 -7.36
C GLY A 368 -1.88 -0.33 -8.47
N SER A 369 -0.65 -0.84 -8.50
CA SER A 369 -0.17 -1.89 -9.41
C SER A 369 0.66 -2.92 -8.62
N GLY A 370 1.09 -4.00 -9.27
CA GLY A 370 1.76 -5.14 -8.65
C GLY A 370 0.82 -6.34 -8.50
N SER A 371 1.26 -7.34 -7.76
CA SER A 371 0.46 -8.51 -7.40
C SER A 371 -0.90 -8.09 -6.84
N ARG A 372 -1.93 -8.92 -6.98
CA ARG A 372 -3.30 -8.59 -6.57
C ARG A 372 -3.98 -9.82 -5.97
N SER A 373 -4.87 -9.58 -5.02
CA SER A 373 -5.79 -10.59 -4.51
C SER A 373 -6.87 -9.85 -3.73
N ALA A 374 -8.02 -9.59 -4.35
CA ALA A 374 -9.12 -8.87 -3.71
C ALA A 374 -9.71 -9.68 -2.53
N THR A 375 -9.55 -9.17 -1.30
CA THR A 375 -10.07 -9.83 -0.10
C THR A 375 -11.55 -9.53 0.10
N GLY A 376 -11.95 -8.25 -0.01
CA GLY A 376 -13.26 -7.75 0.44
C GLY A 376 -13.21 -7.18 1.87
N GLY A 377 -14.37 -7.05 2.52
CA GLY A 377 -14.47 -6.57 3.92
C GLY A 377 -15.84 -6.02 4.30
N PRO A 378 -16.01 -5.42 5.51
CA PRO A 378 -17.31 -5.01 6.04
C PRO A 378 -17.74 -3.61 5.60
N ILE A 379 -19.05 -3.37 5.59
CA ILE A 379 -19.64 -2.02 5.48
C ILE A 379 -19.80 -1.49 6.89
N TYR A 380 -19.31 -0.28 7.14
CA TYR A 380 -19.37 0.31 8.47
C TYR A 380 -20.70 1.04 8.71
N HIS A 381 -21.47 0.55 9.66
CA HIS A 381 -22.56 1.30 10.29
C HIS A 381 -22.38 1.33 11.79
N LYS A 382 -22.32 2.53 12.36
CA LYS A 382 -22.20 2.70 13.81
C LYS A 382 -23.34 2.02 14.58
N SER A 383 -24.52 1.92 13.97
CA SER A 383 -25.70 1.30 14.57
C SER A 383 -25.62 -0.23 14.71
N ASP A 384 -24.64 -0.88 14.09
CA ASP A 384 -24.51 -2.33 14.13
C ASP A 384 -23.88 -2.82 15.44
N PHE A 385 -23.35 -1.89 16.23
CA PHE A 385 -22.70 -2.16 17.51
C PHE A 385 -23.57 -1.69 18.67
N VAL A 386 -23.70 -2.54 19.70
CA VAL A 386 -24.43 -2.21 20.94
C VAL A 386 -23.45 -1.70 21.98
N ASN A 387 -23.51 -0.39 22.29
CA ASN A 387 -22.61 0.28 23.23
C ASN A 387 -21.11 0.02 22.94
N PRO A 388 -20.63 0.26 21.70
CA PRO A 388 -19.24 -0.01 21.33
C PRO A 388 -18.28 0.78 22.21
N LYS A 389 -17.18 0.16 22.59
CA LYS A 389 -16.13 0.80 23.39
C LYS A 389 -15.42 1.90 22.60
N ARG A 390 -15.16 1.66 21.31
CA ARG A 390 -14.43 2.56 20.42
C ARG A 390 -15.05 2.54 19.01
N PRO A 391 -16.28 3.05 18.84
CA PRO A 391 -16.86 3.14 17.51
C PRO A 391 -15.97 4.03 16.63
N TRP A 392 -15.74 3.59 15.39
CA TRP A 392 -15.13 4.44 14.39
C TRP A 392 -15.93 5.75 14.16
N PRO A 393 -15.26 6.82 13.71
CA PRO A 393 -15.89 8.13 13.55
C PRO A 393 -16.92 8.14 12.43
N ALA A 394 -17.91 9.04 12.54
CA ALA A 394 -19.05 9.18 11.61
C ALA A 394 -18.65 9.39 10.14
N TYR A 395 -17.40 9.82 9.88
CA TYR A 395 -16.84 9.92 8.54
C TYR A 395 -16.84 8.58 7.75
N TYR A 396 -16.76 7.46 8.45
CA TYR A 396 -16.76 6.13 7.83
C TYR A 396 -18.17 5.52 7.72
N GLU A 397 -19.21 6.21 8.19
CA GLU A 397 -20.59 5.72 8.08
C GLU A 397 -20.97 5.48 6.62
N ASN A 398 -21.59 4.33 6.34
CA ASN A 398 -21.99 3.85 5.01
C ASN A 398 -20.84 3.56 4.04
N LYS A 399 -19.58 3.56 4.49
CA LYS A 399 -18.45 3.21 3.63
C LYS A 399 -18.15 1.73 3.70
N TRP A 400 -17.80 1.15 2.55
CA TRP A 400 -17.29 -0.20 2.48
C TRP A 400 -15.77 -0.20 2.76
N ILE A 401 -15.37 -0.89 3.83
CA ILE A 401 -13.97 -1.07 4.19
C ILE A 401 -13.48 -2.37 3.56
N ALA A 402 -12.61 -2.28 2.57
CA ALA A 402 -12.11 -3.42 1.81
C ALA A 402 -10.58 -3.49 1.86
N ALA A 403 -10.03 -4.70 1.74
CA ALA A 403 -8.60 -4.93 1.65
C ALA A 403 -8.21 -5.72 0.39
N ASP A 404 -6.94 -5.59 0.01
CA ASP A 404 -6.27 -6.48 -0.94
C ASP A 404 -5.16 -7.25 -0.22
N PHE A 405 -5.20 -8.57 -0.37
CA PHE A 405 -4.26 -9.50 0.24
C PHE A 405 -2.83 -9.28 -0.28
N SER A 406 -2.63 -9.17 -1.59
CA SER A 406 -1.28 -9.07 -2.15
C SER A 406 -0.66 -7.68 -1.94
N ARG A 407 -1.44 -6.62 -2.13
CA ARG A 407 -0.94 -5.23 -2.06
C ARG A 407 -0.94 -4.64 -0.67
N GLY A 408 -1.57 -5.31 0.31
CA GLY A 408 -1.55 -4.90 1.71
C GLY A 408 -2.12 -3.49 1.93
N TRP A 409 -3.12 -3.08 1.15
CA TRP A 409 -3.85 -1.84 1.38
C TRP A 409 -5.21 -2.11 2.01
N ILE A 410 -5.73 -1.08 2.68
CA ILE A 410 -7.10 -1.00 3.17
C ILE A 410 -7.71 0.25 2.57
N MET A 411 -8.90 0.14 1.97
CA MET A 411 -9.63 1.24 1.36
C MET A 411 -10.97 1.44 2.04
N ALA A 412 -11.37 2.69 2.22
CA ALA A 412 -12.74 3.07 2.47
C ALA A 412 -13.34 3.51 1.13
N ILE A 413 -14.38 2.80 0.70
CA ILE A 413 -15.09 3.06 -0.54
C ILE A 413 -16.40 3.75 -0.18
N SER A 414 -16.60 4.94 -0.74
CA SER A 414 -17.85 5.69 -0.60
C SER A 414 -18.78 5.30 -1.74
N MET A 415 -20.05 5.09 -1.40
CA MET A 415 -21.12 4.85 -2.36
C MET A 415 -22.07 6.04 -2.40
N LYS A 416 -22.65 6.29 -3.58
CA LYS A 416 -23.79 7.19 -3.75
C LYS A 416 -25.02 6.59 -3.07
N GLU A 417 -26.05 7.41 -2.86
CA GLU A 417 -27.31 6.98 -2.23
C GLU A 417 -27.97 5.79 -2.94
N ASN A 418 -27.80 5.67 -4.26
CA ASN A 418 -28.31 4.55 -5.05
C ASN A 418 -27.43 3.27 -4.98
N GLY A 419 -26.34 3.29 -4.19
CA GLY A 419 -25.39 2.20 -4.03
C GLY A 419 -24.28 2.13 -5.08
N ASP A 420 -24.23 3.07 -6.04
CA ASP A 420 -23.16 3.13 -7.04
C ASP A 420 -21.84 3.60 -6.42
N TYR A 421 -20.73 3.20 -7.03
CA TYR A 421 -19.40 3.70 -6.65
C TYR A 421 -19.35 5.23 -6.77
N ASP A 422 -18.75 5.88 -5.78
CA ASP A 422 -18.46 7.32 -5.80
C ASP A 422 -16.95 7.58 -5.78
N THR A 423 -16.31 7.26 -4.66
CA THR A 423 -14.87 7.50 -4.43
C THR A 423 -14.28 6.40 -3.58
N MET A 424 -12.94 6.32 -3.52
CA MET A 424 -12.23 5.50 -2.55
C MET A 424 -11.05 6.26 -1.97
N GLU A 425 -10.63 5.86 -0.77
CA GLU A 425 -9.48 6.44 -0.10
C GLU A 425 -8.74 5.39 0.73
N ARG A 426 -7.42 5.56 0.89
CA ARG A 426 -6.66 4.70 1.80
C ARG A 426 -7.08 4.95 3.25
N VAL A 427 -7.33 3.85 3.94
CA VAL A 427 -7.49 3.75 5.38
C VAL A 427 -6.11 3.38 5.93
N LEU A 428 -5.56 4.25 6.78
CA LEU A 428 -4.25 4.07 7.39
C LEU A 428 -3.10 3.84 6.39
N PRO A 429 -2.78 4.80 5.51
CA PRO A 429 -1.74 4.64 4.50
C PRO A 429 -0.33 4.34 5.08
N SER A 430 -0.08 4.63 6.36
CA SER A 430 1.18 4.33 7.06
C SER A 430 1.23 2.91 7.62
N TYR A 431 0.08 2.21 7.70
CA TYR A 431 0.00 0.83 8.13
C TYR A 431 -0.21 -0.11 6.94
N HIS A 432 0.76 -1.00 6.71
CA HIS A 432 0.75 -1.99 5.63
C HIS A 432 0.52 -3.38 6.22
N PRO A 433 -0.73 -3.86 6.31
CA PRO A 433 -1.00 -5.23 6.75
C PRO A 433 -0.32 -6.25 5.83
N VAL A 434 0.26 -7.29 6.42
CA VAL A 434 0.89 -8.37 5.66
C VAL A 434 -0.19 -9.37 5.26
N GLN A 435 -0.57 -9.38 3.99
CA GLN A 435 -1.52 -10.35 3.46
C GLN A 435 -2.82 -10.43 4.27
N PRO A 436 -3.59 -9.33 4.35
CA PRO A 436 -4.86 -9.30 5.07
C PRO A 436 -5.87 -10.26 4.41
N ILE A 437 -6.04 -11.44 5.01
CA ILE A 437 -6.85 -12.54 4.47
C ILE A 437 -8.30 -12.51 4.95
N ASP A 438 -8.55 -11.79 6.05
CA ASP A 438 -9.87 -11.51 6.58
C ASP A 438 -9.87 -10.18 7.34
N ILE A 439 -10.93 -9.39 7.20
CA ILE A 439 -11.13 -8.14 7.95
C ILE A 439 -12.60 -8.04 8.38
N LYS A 440 -12.87 -7.66 9.63
CA LYS A 440 -14.23 -7.43 10.15
C LYS A 440 -14.22 -6.55 11.39
N PHE A 441 -15.35 -5.91 11.67
CA PHE A 441 -15.52 -5.19 12.92
C PHE A 441 -15.89 -6.15 14.05
N GLY A 442 -15.27 -5.96 15.21
CA GLY A 442 -15.65 -6.64 16.45
C GLY A 442 -16.83 -5.97 17.14
N PRO A 443 -17.46 -6.63 18.13
CA PRO A 443 -18.57 -6.06 18.91
C PRO A 443 -18.18 -4.82 19.72
N ASP A 444 -16.88 -4.59 19.94
CA ASP A 444 -16.33 -3.39 20.59
C ASP A 444 -16.27 -2.16 19.67
N GLY A 445 -16.57 -2.34 18.37
CA GLY A 445 -16.57 -1.29 17.34
C GLY A 445 -15.22 -1.05 16.68
N ASP A 446 -14.19 -1.85 17.02
CA ASP A 446 -12.87 -1.78 16.38
C ASP A 446 -12.82 -2.66 15.13
N LEU A 447 -12.00 -2.27 14.16
CA LEU A 447 -11.70 -3.11 13.00
C LEU A 447 -10.61 -4.11 13.36
N TYR A 448 -10.84 -5.39 13.09
CA TYR A 448 -9.86 -6.44 13.23
C TYR A 448 -9.39 -6.92 11.85
N ILE A 449 -8.12 -7.28 11.77
CA ILE A 449 -7.43 -7.67 10.53
C ILE A 449 -6.62 -8.93 10.82
N LEU A 450 -6.90 -10.00 10.07
CA LEU A 450 -6.12 -11.23 10.11
C LEU A 450 -5.07 -11.19 9.02
N GLU A 451 -3.81 -11.15 9.42
CA GLU A 451 -2.64 -11.19 8.54
C GLU A 451 -2.21 -12.64 8.37
N TYR A 452 -2.23 -13.14 7.12
CA TYR A 452 -1.80 -14.51 6.79
C TYR A 452 -0.30 -14.74 7.04
N GLY A 453 0.51 -13.68 6.87
CA GLY A 453 1.97 -13.71 6.99
C GLY A 453 2.66 -13.91 5.63
N SER A 454 3.99 -13.90 5.60
CA SER A 454 4.74 -13.83 4.33
C SER A 454 5.12 -15.19 3.70
N ASN A 455 4.91 -16.30 4.40
CA ASN A 455 5.20 -17.64 3.90
C ASN A 455 3.91 -18.32 3.42
N TRP A 456 3.81 -18.59 2.12
CA TRP A 456 2.65 -19.33 1.59
C TRP A 456 2.74 -20.82 1.88
N PHE A 457 1.61 -21.43 2.24
CA PHE A 457 1.50 -22.85 2.61
C PHE A 457 2.35 -23.28 3.83
N ARG A 458 2.74 -22.31 4.67
CA ARG A 458 3.61 -22.54 5.83
C ARG A 458 3.35 -21.51 6.91
N LYS A 459 3.72 -21.87 8.13
CA LYS A 459 3.76 -20.96 9.26
C LYS A 459 4.67 -19.75 8.96
N SER A 460 4.20 -18.59 9.39
CA SER A 460 4.94 -17.33 9.31
C SER A 460 5.09 -16.73 10.70
N ASP A 461 6.23 -16.11 11.00
CA ASP A 461 6.44 -15.43 12.28
C ASP A 461 5.68 -14.09 12.36
N ASN A 462 5.30 -13.54 11.21
CA ASN A 462 4.52 -12.31 11.10
C ASN A 462 3.03 -12.53 10.80
N SER A 463 2.53 -13.76 10.91
CA SER A 463 1.09 -14.03 10.88
C SER A 463 0.48 -13.64 12.23
N ARG A 464 -0.64 -12.91 12.20
CA ARG A 464 -1.19 -12.29 13.40
C ARG A 464 -2.62 -11.80 13.21
N LEU A 465 -3.34 -11.72 14.31
CA LEU A 465 -4.60 -10.98 14.40
C LEU A 465 -4.28 -9.59 14.96
N ILE A 466 -4.67 -8.54 14.25
CA ILE A 466 -4.48 -7.14 14.62
C ILE A 466 -5.84 -6.52 14.91
N ARG A 467 -5.90 -5.66 15.92
CA ARG A 467 -7.04 -4.77 16.20
C ARG A 467 -6.63 -3.33 15.96
N ILE A 468 -7.40 -2.60 15.17
CA ILE A 468 -7.25 -1.18 14.93
C ILE A 468 -8.13 -0.42 15.93
N GLU A 469 -7.52 0.11 16.97
CA GLU A 469 -8.20 0.91 17.99
C GLU A 469 -8.36 2.35 17.54
N TYR A 470 -9.59 2.89 17.55
CA TYR A 470 -9.81 4.32 17.31
C TYR A 470 -9.83 5.13 18.62
N ASN A 471 -9.07 6.23 18.65
CA ASN A 471 -9.07 7.22 19.71
C ASN A 471 -9.76 8.52 19.25
N GLY A 472 -11.05 8.62 19.54
CA GLY A 472 -11.84 9.84 19.38
C GLY A 472 -11.69 10.84 20.53
N GLY A 473 -10.99 10.46 21.61
CA GLY A 473 -10.71 11.31 22.76
C GLY A 473 -9.35 11.99 22.68
N ASN A 474 -8.78 12.22 23.86
CA ASN A 474 -7.44 12.79 24.02
C ASN A 474 -6.36 11.79 23.57
N ARG A 475 -5.50 12.22 22.65
CA ARG A 475 -4.36 11.43 22.16
C ARG A 475 -3.22 11.52 23.15
N LYS A 476 -2.48 10.42 23.27
CA LYS A 476 -1.21 10.45 24.01
C LYS A 476 -0.20 11.29 23.20
N PRO A 477 0.66 12.07 23.87
CA PRO A 477 1.75 12.75 23.19
C PRO A 477 2.64 11.75 22.43
N ILE A 478 3.07 12.11 21.22
CA ILE A 478 4.22 11.45 20.60
C ILE A 478 5.46 12.00 21.28
N VAL A 479 6.17 11.14 21.99
CA VAL A 479 7.47 11.48 22.57
C VAL A 479 8.54 11.27 21.52
N GLN A 480 9.38 12.27 21.35
CA GLN A 480 10.66 12.14 20.65
C GLN A 480 11.77 12.40 21.65
N VAL A 481 12.79 11.55 21.63
CA VAL A 481 14.00 11.69 22.44
C VAL A 481 15.22 11.77 21.56
N SER A 482 16.06 12.76 21.81
CA SER A 482 17.40 12.83 21.24
C SER A 482 18.39 13.30 22.28
N THR A 483 19.67 13.20 21.93
CA THR A 483 20.78 13.66 22.77
C THR A 483 21.83 14.24 21.85
N ASP A 484 22.48 15.32 22.27
CA ASP A 484 23.62 15.89 21.54
C ASP A 484 24.82 14.93 21.50
N LYS A 485 24.91 14.03 22.49
CA LYS A 485 25.94 12.99 22.60
C LYS A 485 25.32 11.66 23.04
N LYS A 486 25.51 10.61 22.24
CA LYS A 486 25.08 9.23 22.57
C LYS A 486 26.08 8.48 23.46
N GLY A 487 27.27 9.02 23.59
CA GLY A 487 28.29 8.51 24.50
C GLY A 487 29.40 9.52 24.68
N GLY A 488 30.36 9.17 25.52
CA GLY A 488 31.54 10.00 25.73
C GLY A 488 32.46 9.41 26.79
N THR A 489 33.75 9.78 26.71
CA THR A 489 34.72 9.41 27.76
C THR A 489 34.36 10.08 29.08
N VAL A 490 34.33 9.31 30.17
CA VAL A 490 33.97 9.87 31.47
C VAL A 490 35.11 10.70 32.09
N PRO A 491 34.79 11.83 32.77
CA PRO A 491 33.46 12.42 32.89
C PRO A 491 33.05 13.20 31.63
N PHE A 492 31.80 13.04 31.18
CA PHE A 492 31.21 13.89 30.13
C PHE A 492 29.79 14.32 30.48
N SER A 493 29.25 15.28 29.74
CA SER A 493 27.87 15.76 29.86
C SER A 493 27.15 15.62 28.52
N ALA A 494 25.88 15.22 28.57
CA ALA A 494 25.00 15.17 27.41
C ALA A 494 23.73 16.00 27.68
N LYS A 495 23.32 16.78 26.68
CA LYS A 495 22.04 17.50 26.66
C LYS A 495 21.00 16.59 26.04
N LEU A 496 20.04 16.17 26.86
CA LEU A 496 18.87 15.46 26.39
C LEU A 496 17.91 16.47 25.76
N SER A 497 17.24 16.07 24.68
CA SER A 497 16.26 16.90 23.99
C SER A 497 14.96 16.14 23.78
N SER A 498 13.87 16.87 23.93
CA SER A 498 12.49 16.46 23.64
C SER A 498 11.99 17.03 22.31
N GLU A 499 12.85 17.70 21.54
CA GLU A 499 12.49 18.31 20.26
C GLU A 499 11.90 17.26 19.30
N GLY A 500 10.81 17.64 18.62
CA GLY A 500 9.99 16.72 17.84
C GLY A 500 8.86 16.04 18.63
N THR A 501 8.88 16.12 19.97
CA THR A 501 7.73 15.71 20.79
C THR A 501 6.54 16.57 20.44
N LYS A 502 5.39 15.94 20.17
CA LYS A 502 4.19 16.64 19.74
C LYS A 502 2.98 16.06 20.45
N ASP A 503 2.12 16.95 20.94
CA ASP A 503 0.73 16.62 21.19
C ASP A 503 -0.09 17.03 19.96
N PHE A 504 -0.86 16.10 19.42
CA PHE A 504 -1.65 16.41 18.23
C PHE A 504 -2.95 17.14 18.56
N ASP A 505 -3.39 17.16 19.82
CA ASP A 505 -4.57 17.88 20.27
C ASP A 505 -4.25 19.33 20.70
N GLY A 506 -2.96 19.70 20.68
CA GLY A 506 -2.49 21.05 21.02
C GLY A 506 -2.45 21.33 22.52
N ASP A 507 -2.53 20.29 23.36
CA ASP A 507 -2.51 20.43 24.81
C ASP A 507 -1.12 20.83 25.34
N ALA A 508 -1.11 21.49 26.48
CA ALA A 508 0.13 21.80 27.20
C ALA A 508 0.80 20.51 27.73
N LEU A 509 2.13 20.42 27.59
CA LEU A 509 2.90 19.23 27.92
C LEU A 509 3.77 19.39 29.18
N LYS A 510 3.81 18.34 30.00
CA LYS A 510 4.70 18.18 31.15
C LYS A 510 5.74 17.10 30.86
N TYR A 511 7.00 17.41 31.14
CA TYR A 511 8.15 16.56 30.82
C TYR A 511 8.75 15.94 32.09
N SER A 512 9.14 14.68 32.02
CA SER A 512 9.83 13.97 33.10
C SER A 512 10.86 13.00 32.53
N TRP A 513 12.13 13.37 32.61
CA TRP A 513 13.24 12.48 32.29
C TRP A 513 13.62 11.63 33.50
N LYS A 514 13.90 10.35 33.26
CA LYS A 514 14.49 9.42 34.23
C LYS A 514 15.73 8.78 33.61
N VAL A 515 16.88 8.93 34.27
CA VAL A 515 18.16 8.37 33.84
C VAL A 515 18.60 7.28 34.81
N THR A 516 18.77 6.05 34.31
CA THR A 516 19.15 4.86 35.10
C THR A 516 20.40 4.20 34.53
N GLY A 517 21.24 3.60 35.38
CA GLY A 517 22.42 2.83 34.97
C GLY A 517 22.81 1.79 36.02
N ALA A 518 23.48 0.70 35.61
CA ALA A 518 23.80 -0.41 36.49
C ALA A 518 24.77 -0.02 37.63
N GLY A 519 24.28 -0.07 38.87
CA GLY A 519 25.05 0.33 40.06
C GLY A 519 25.12 1.85 40.29
N VAL A 520 24.21 2.62 39.67
CA VAL A 520 24.06 4.07 39.86
C VAL A 520 22.61 4.37 40.25
N ALA A 521 22.41 5.24 41.24
CA ALA A 521 21.08 5.67 41.66
C ALA A 521 20.32 6.38 40.51
N PRO A 522 19.03 6.10 40.29
CA PRO A 522 18.22 6.80 39.29
C PRO A 522 18.19 8.31 39.53
N ARG A 523 18.26 9.10 38.45
CA ARG A 523 18.12 10.56 38.50
C ARG A 523 16.89 10.98 37.71
N THR A 524 16.19 12.02 38.17
CA THR A 524 15.00 12.54 37.49
C THR A 524 15.11 14.04 37.23
N PHE A 525 14.54 14.49 36.11
CA PHE A 525 14.54 15.90 35.70
C PHE A 525 13.15 16.26 35.14
N ALA A 526 12.61 17.41 35.54
CA ALA A 526 11.26 17.85 35.15
C ALA A 526 11.24 18.86 33.98
N THR A 527 12.40 19.15 33.39
CA THR A 527 12.53 20.07 32.25
C THR A 527 12.50 19.31 30.93
N ALA A 528 12.09 19.99 29.86
CA ALA A 528 12.03 19.41 28.52
C ALA A 528 13.41 18.93 28.02
N ASN A 529 14.46 19.73 28.24
CA ASN A 529 15.79 19.50 27.69
C ASN A 529 16.90 19.61 28.78
N PRO A 530 17.03 18.64 29.70
CA PRO A 530 18.03 18.69 30.77
C PRO A 530 19.45 18.37 30.28
N ALA A 531 20.44 18.99 30.91
CA ALA A 531 21.84 18.58 30.79
C ALA A 531 22.18 17.56 31.90
N VAL A 532 22.75 16.41 31.52
CA VAL A 532 23.03 15.29 32.43
C VAL A 532 24.52 14.92 32.36
N SER A 533 25.19 14.94 33.51
CA SER A 533 26.61 14.55 33.61
C SER A 533 26.77 13.06 33.94
N PHE A 534 27.75 12.39 33.35
CA PHE A 534 28.08 10.98 33.54
C PHE A 534 29.53 10.86 34.00
N ALA A 535 29.73 10.48 35.26
CA ALA A 535 31.06 10.36 35.87
C ALA A 535 31.58 8.91 35.97
N LYS A 536 30.71 7.91 35.80
CA LYS A 536 31.06 6.49 35.87
C LYS A 536 30.79 5.81 34.54
N SER A 537 31.75 5.04 34.05
CA SER A 537 31.57 4.25 32.84
C SER A 537 30.42 3.25 32.99
N GLY A 538 29.65 3.07 31.94
CA GLY A 538 28.50 2.17 31.90
C GLY A 538 27.48 2.59 30.85
N VAL A 539 26.54 1.69 30.57
CA VAL A 539 25.38 2.00 29.74
C VAL A 539 24.27 2.57 30.62
N TYR A 540 23.80 3.75 30.26
CA TYR A 540 22.67 4.42 30.87
C TYR A 540 21.47 4.39 29.93
N THR A 541 20.27 4.38 30.50
CA THR A 541 19.02 4.57 29.76
C THR A 541 18.41 5.88 30.23
N ALA A 542 18.18 6.80 29.31
CA ALA A 542 17.45 8.04 29.53
C ALA A 542 16.05 7.88 28.95
N SER A 543 15.05 7.90 29.82
CA SER A 543 13.64 7.75 29.47
C SER A 543 12.92 9.08 29.66
N LEU A 544 12.37 9.64 28.59
CA LEU A 544 11.47 10.79 28.67
C LEU A 544 10.04 10.29 28.75
N THR A 545 9.33 10.70 29.80
CA THR A 545 7.87 10.60 29.88
C THR A 545 7.27 11.98 29.67
N VAL A 546 6.33 12.09 28.74
CA VAL A 546 5.58 13.32 28.49
C VAL A 546 4.13 13.07 28.84
N THR A 547 3.53 14.00 29.57
CA THR A 547 2.12 13.96 29.99
C THR A 547 1.42 15.22 29.51
N ASP A 548 0.28 15.08 28.86
CA ASP A 548 -0.55 16.22 28.47
C ASP A 548 -1.39 16.76 29.65
N ALA A 549 -2.08 17.88 29.42
CA ALA A 549 -2.92 18.54 30.40
C ALA A 549 -4.13 17.70 30.85
N LYS A 550 -4.57 16.73 30.04
CA LYS A 550 -5.68 15.82 30.35
C LYS A 550 -5.20 14.51 31.00
N GLY A 551 -3.90 14.39 31.26
CA GLY A 551 -3.27 13.31 32.00
C GLY A 551 -2.84 12.11 31.17
N ALA A 552 -3.00 12.12 29.84
CA ALA A 552 -2.48 11.02 29.03
C ALA A 552 -0.96 11.17 28.87
N SER A 553 -0.24 10.05 28.91
CA SER A 553 1.21 10.05 28.88
C SER A 553 1.77 8.95 28.00
N ASN A 554 2.97 9.23 27.49
CA ASN A 554 3.76 8.29 26.72
C ASN A 554 5.24 8.43 27.10
N THR A 555 6.03 7.39 26.82
CA THR A 555 7.43 7.32 27.20
C THR A 555 8.27 6.79 26.05
N GLN A 556 9.39 7.44 25.77
CA GLN A 556 10.42 6.93 24.87
C GLN A 556 11.77 6.95 25.58
N SER A 557 12.68 6.05 25.22
CA SER A 557 14.00 5.95 25.85
C SER A 557 15.10 5.87 24.81
N LEU A 558 16.26 6.43 25.16
CA LEU A 558 17.51 6.25 24.43
C LEU A 558 18.60 5.71 25.36
N LYS A 559 19.58 5.02 24.78
CA LYS A 559 20.77 4.55 25.50
C LYS A 559 21.87 5.58 25.38
N ILE A 560 22.62 5.76 26.47
CA ILE A 560 23.82 6.59 26.53
C ILE A 560 24.97 5.73 27.02
N VAL A 561 26.06 5.69 26.25
CA VAL A 561 27.25 4.87 26.55
C VAL A 561 28.31 5.76 27.17
N ALA A 562 28.48 5.69 28.49
CA ALA A 562 29.54 6.42 29.18
C ALA A 562 30.82 5.58 29.26
N GLY A 563 31.94 6.18 28.90
CA GLY A 563 33.26 5.55 28.91
C GLY A 563 33.75 5.07 27.53
N ASN A 564 33.02 5.39 26.47
CA ASN A 564 33.43 5.21 25.07
C ASN A 564 32.94 6.44 24.28
N GLU A 565 33.80 7.12 23.52
CA GLU A 565 33.41 8.27 22.69
C GLU A 565 32.82 7.76 21.36
N PRO A 566 31.71 8.31 20.85
CA PRO A 566 31.25 7.95 19.52
C PRO A 566 32.28 8.38 18.46
N PRO A 567 32.55 7.55 17.44
CA PRO A 567 33.44 7.94 16.36
C PRO A 567 32.95 9.20 15.65
N GLN A 568 33.87 10.01 15.15
CA GLN A 568 33.56 11.10 14.23
C GLN A 568 33.79 10.58 12.81
N VAL A 569 32.71 10.51 12.04
CA VAL A 569 32.75 10.19 10.61
C VAL A 569 32.41 11.45 9.84
N SER A 570 33.23 11.77 8.85
CA SER A 570 32.95 12.86 7.92
C SER A 570 33.17 12.47 6.46
N VAL A 571 32.37 13.03 5.56
CA VAL A 571 32.48 12.89 4.11
C VAL A 571 32.74 14.26 3.50
N ASP A 572 33.96 14.46 3.00
CA ASP A 572 34.33 15.64 2.26
C ASP A 572 34.07 15.44 0.77
N LEU A 573 33.26 16.32 0.19
CA LEU A 573 33.05 16.41 -1.25
C LEU A 573 33.83 17.59 -1.82
N THR A 574 34.50 17.36 -2.96
CA THR A 574 35.07 18.45 -3.76
C THR A 574 34.04 18.89 -4.80
N GLY A 575 33.69 20.17 -4.80
CA GLY A 575 32.67 20.73 -5.68
C GLY A 575 31.35 20.99 -4.95
N ASN A 576 30.23 20.78 -5.63
CA ASN A 576 28.91 21.15 -5.13
C ASN A 576 28.36 20.10 -4.14
N LYS A 577 27.86 20.57 -2.99
CA LYS A 577 27.30 19.73 -1.91
C LYS A 577 25.77 19.64 -1.91
N THR A 578 25.12 20.24 -2.90
CA THR A 578 23.65 20.19 -3.07
C THR A 578 23.27 19.38 -4.30
N PHE A 579 24.03 19.49 -5.38
CA PHE A 579 23.72 18.92 -6.68
C PHE A 579 24.80 17.95 -7.16
N PHE A 580 24.37 16.88 -7.84
CA PHE A 580 25.27 16.07 -8.67
C PHE A 580 25.09 16.46 -10.14
N PHE A 581 26.15 16.37 -10.93
CA PHE A 581 26.11 16.63 -12.37
C PHE A 581 26.50 15.35 -13.09
N ALA A 582 25.59 14.75 -13.86
CA ALA A 582 25.77 13.40 -14.43
C ALA A 582 27.07 13.21 -15.26
N ASP A 583 27.53 14.27 -15.91
CA ASP A 583 28.75 14.23 -16.73
C ASP A 583 30.04 14.49 -15.94
N LYS A 584 29.94 14.83 -14.64
CA LYS A 584 31.09 15.11 -13.79
C LYS A 584 31.22 14.09 -12.66
N PRO A 585 32.45 13.65 -12.35
CA PRO A 585 32.67 12.79 -11.19
C PRO A 585 32.43 13.57 -9.90
N ILE A 586 31.93 12.86 -8.89
CA ILE A 586 31.84 13.27 -7.50
C ILE A 586 33.13 12.79 -6.83
N ALA A 587 34.03 13.73 -6.58
CA ALA A 587 35.23 13.46 -5.80
C ALA A 587 34.89 13.49 -4.31
N TYR A 588 35.10 12.37 -3.63
CA TYR A 588 34.80 12.22 -2.21
C TYR A 588 36.01 11.71 -1.42
N ALA A 589 36.11 12.13 -0.16
CA ALA A 589 37.08 11.62 0.80
C ALA A 589 36.40 11.45 2.16
N VAL A 590 36.55 10.27 2.77
CA VAL A 590 36.00 9.94 4.06
C VAL A 590 37.08 10.08 5.12
N ASN A 591 36.80 10.83 6.18
CA ASN A 591 37.65 10.89 7.36
C ASN A 591 36.92 10.23 8.53
N VAL A 592 37.66 9.42 9.28
CA VAL A 592 37.19 8.80 10.51
C VAL A 592 38.23 9.04 11.59
N SER A 593 37.77 9.55 12.73
CA SER A 593 38.57 9.68 13.93
C SER A 593 37.77 9.24 15.13
N ASP A 594 38.39 8.44 15.98
CA ASP A 594 37.85 7.92 17.21
C ASP A 594 38.87 8.12 18.33
N LYS A 595 38.40 8.43 19.54
CA LYS A 595 39.32 8.79 20.63
C LYS A 595 40.03 7.56 21.21
N GLU A 596 39.36 6.41 21.18
CA GLU A 596 39.84 5.14 21.71
C GLU A 596 40.62 4.34 20.65
N ASP A 597 40.16 4.35 19.39
CA ASP A 597 40.69 3.54 18.31
C ASP A 597 41.67 4.27 17.37
N GLY A 598 41.80 5.59 17.49
CA GLY A 598 42.66 6.41 16.63
C GLY A 598 41.95 6.90 15.38
N SER A 599 42.65 7.06 14.26
CA SER A 599 42.09 7.70 13.07
C SER A 599 42.55 7.01 11.78
N LEU A 600 41.88 7.33 10.67
CA LEU A 600 42.40 6.98 9.34
C LEU A 600 43.77 7.65 9.09
N SER A 601 43.97 8.87 9.60
CA SER A 601 45.21 9.64 9.40
C SER A 601 46.41 9.07 10.16
N ASP A 602 46.22 8.47 11.34
CA ASP A 602 47.30 7.84 12.11
C ASP A 602 47.48 6.34 11.82
N GLY A 603 46.63 5.78 10.93
CA GLY A 603 46.70 4.39 10.47
C GLY A 603 46.22 3.35 11.46
N LYS A 604 45.68 3.74 12.63
CA LYS A 604 45.13 2.80 13.61
C LYS A 604 43.74 2.31 13.22
N ILE A 605 42.95 3.16 12.56
CA ILE A 605 41.76 2.76 11.82
C ILE A 605 42.19 2.45 10.39
N LYS A 606 41.91 1.24 9.93
CA LYS A 606 42.23 0.81 8.56
C LYS A 606 41.09 1.15 7.60
N PRO A 607 41.38 1.48 6.33
CA PRO A 607 40.34 1.81 5.34
C PRO A 607 39.27 0.73 5.13
N ASP A 608 39.62 -0.55 5.28
CA ASP A 608 38.70 -1.70 5.15
C ASP A 608 37.73 -1.83 6.33
N GLN A 609 37.89 -1.03 7.38
CA GLN A 609 36.98 -0.97 8.53
C GLN A 609 35.89 0.10 8.36
N VAL A 610 35.93 0.90 7.28
CA VAL A 610 34.98 1.98 7.01
C VAL A 610 34.03 1.54 5.90
N ALA A 611 32.73 1.62 6.16
CA ALA A 611 31.72 1.32 5.16
C ALA A 611 31.40 2.57 4.34
N VAL A 612 31.50 2.47 3.01
CA VAL A 612 31.21 3.57 2.08
C VAL A 612 30.33 3.06 0.94
N SER A 613 29.22 3.76 0.67
CA SER A 613 28.30 3.47 -0.43
C SER A 613 27.86 4.75 -1.14
N ILE A 614 27.67 4.66 -2.46
CA ILE A 614 27.10 5.72 -3.28
C ILE A 614 26.03 5.11 -4.20
N ASP A 615 24.79 5.58 -4.06
CA ASP A 615 23.61 5.01 -4.72
C ASP A 615 22.80 6.10 -5.43
N TYR A 616 22.34 5.82 -6.65
CA TYR A 616 21.36 6.65 -7.36
C TYR A 616 19.94 6.09 -7.11
N THR A 617 18.99 6.99 -6.93
CA THR A 617 17.57 6.67 -6.65
C THR A 617 16.67 7.53 -7.52
N SER A 618 15.46 7.06 -7.80
CA SER A 618 14.52 7.77 -8.67
C SER A 618 14.06 9.13 -8.12
N GLU A 619 13.49 9.95 -9.00
CA GLU A 619 12.87 11.24 -8.65
C GLU A 619 11.71 11.01 -7.64
N GLY A 620 11.66 11.81 -6.58
CA GLY A 620 10.59 11.76 -5.57
C GLY A 620 10.76 10.73 -4.45
N PHE A 621 11.88 10.00 -4.39
CA PHE A 621 12.17 9.12 -3.27
C PHE A 621 12.33 9.91 -1.95
N ASP A 622 11.67 9.44 -0.88
CA ASP A 622 11.78 10.04 0.45
C ASP A 622 12.94 9.42 1.26
N TYR A 623 14.02 10.19 1.40
CA TYR A 623 15.23 9.78 2.11
C TYR A 623 15.12 9.90 3.63
N ALA A 624 14.10 10.57 4.17
CA ALA A 624 13.97 10.80 5.62
C ALA A 624 13.92 9.47 6.40
N GLU A 625 13.26 8.47 5.84
CA GLU A 625 13.14 7.13 6.43
C GLU A 625 14.47 6.37 6.47
N VAL A 626 15.33 6.58 5.46
CA VAL A 626 16.69 6.03 5.43
C VAL A 626 17.56 6.70 6.50
N ILE A 627 17.48 8.02 6.61
CA ILE A 627 18.28 8.84 7.55
C ILE A 627 17.89 8.56 9.02
N GLN A 628 16.61 8.32 9.30
CA GLN A 628 16.13 8.07 10.67
C GLN A 628 16.44 6.65 11.17
N SER A 629 16.61 5.70 10.26
CA SER A 629 16.87 4.30 10.56
C SER A 629 18.34 4.10 10.93
N GLN A 630 18.72 4.31 12.19
CA GLN A 630 20.08 4.01 12.67
C GLN A 630 20.40 2.51 12.53
N ARG A 631 21.32 2.17 11.63
CA ARG A 631 21.68 0.77 11.28
C ARG A 631 23.14 0.47 11.65
N SER A 632 23.49 -0.82 11.73
CA SER A 632 24.86 -1.30 11.95
C SER A 632 25.80 -0.87 10.81
N VAL A 633 27.11 -0.97 10.98
CA VAL A 633 28.10 -0.62 9.91
C VAL A 633 28.42 -1.82 9.02
N ASP A 634 27.65 -2.90 9.13
CA ASP A 634 27.93 -4.07 8.32
C ASP A 634 27.52 -3.84 6.85
N ALA A 635 28.09 -4.71 6.04
CA ALA A 635 27.89 -4.93 4.63
C ALA A 635 26.40 -4.82 4.18
N SER A 636 25.42 -5.18 5.02
CA SER A 636 23.99 -5.09 4.71
C SER A 636 23.47 -3.65 4.60
N THR A 637 24.21 -2.66 5.11
CA THR A 637 23.80 -1.25 5.05
C THR A 637 24.04 -0.55 3.72
N GLN A 638 24.86 -1.12 2.84
CA GLN A 638 24.91 -0.72 1.42
C GLN A 638 23.53 -0.86 0.75
N PHE A 639 22.63 -1.68 1.30
CA PHE A 639 21.31 -1.94 0.75
C PHE A 639 20.18 -1.29 1.53
N ALA A 640 20.47 -0.29 2.36
CA ALA A 640 19.47 0.35 3.19
C ALA A 640 18.32 0.94 2.35
N VAL A 641 18.66 1.55 1.22
CA VAL A 641 17.71 2.06 0.22
C VAL A 641 16.87 0.94 -0.38
N ALA A 642 17.51 -0.14 -0.85
CA ALA A 642 16.82 -1.29 -1.45
C ALA A 642 15.82 -1.91 -0.47
N GLN A 643 16.17 -2.05 0.80
CA GLN A 643 15.29 -2.59 1.83
C GLN A 643 14.04 -1.72 2.06
N VAL A 644 14.19 -0.39 2.02
CA VAL A 644 13.07 0.56 2.12
C VAL A 644 12.19 0.51 0.87
N LEU A 645 12.79 0.46 -0.33
CA LEU A 645 12.06 0.28 -1.58
C LEU A 645 11.26 -1.03 -1.58
N MET A 646 11.88 -2.13 -1.13
CA MET A 646 11.22 -3.44 -1.05
C MET A 646 10.14 -3.53 0.02
N SER A 647 10.23 -2.75 1.11
CA SER A 647 9.14 -2.69 2.10
C SER A 647 7.95 -1.89 1.62
N LYS A 648 8.16 -0.96 0.67
CA LYS A 648 7.10 -0.20 0.00
C LYS A 648 6.49 -0.94 -1.19
N SER A 649 7.06 -2.07 -1.58
CA SER A 649 6.60 -2.94 -2.66
C SER A 649 6.05 -4.27 -2.12
N ASP A 650 5.43 -5.06 -3.00
CA ASP A 650 4.85 -6.36 -2.65
C ASP A 650 5.87 -7.52 -2.77
N CYS A 651 7.15 -7.25 -3.03
CA CYS A 651 8.14 -8.31 -3.32
C CYS A 651 8.22 -9.39 -2.22
N LYS A 652 7.97 -9.01 -0.96
CA LYS A 652 7.99 -9.91 0.21
C LYS A 652 6.78 -10.85 0.29
N VAL A 653 5.75 -10.66 -0.55
CA VAL A 653 4.61 -11.56 -0.69
C VAL A 653 5.06 -12.90 -1.28
N CYS A 654 5.94 -12.86 -2.28
CA CYS A 654 6.36 -14.06 -3.02
C CYS A 654 7.82 -14.47 -2.76
N HIS A 655 8.67 -13.54 -2.32
CA HIS A 655 10.09 -13.79 -2.11
C HIS A 655 10.51 -13.59 -0.66
N GLN A 656 11.31 -14.51 -0.12
CA GLN A 656 11.95 -14.37 1.18
C GLN A 656 13.48 -14.31 1.04
N PRO A 657 14.21 -13.75 2.03
CA PRO A 657 15.67 -13.65 1.95
C PRO A 657 16.35 -15.00 1.72
N ASN A 658 15.98 -16.03 2.49
CA ASN A 658 16.74 -17.29 2.55
C ASN A 658 15.88 -18.55 2.37
N THR A 659 14.56 -18.41 2.21
CA THR A 659 13.62 -19.54 2.13
C THR A 659 12.76 -19.42 0.89
N LYS A 660 12.48 -20.54 0.23
CA LYS A 660 11.55 -20.57 -0.89
C LYS A 660 10.13 -20.36 -0.37
N SER A 661 9.38 -19.44 -0.98
CA SER A 661 7.94 -19.24 -0.78
C SER A 661 7.21 -19.57 -2.09
N VAL A 662 6.34 -18.69 -2.58
CA VAL A 662 5.73 -18.77 -3.92
C VAL A 662 6.81 -18.72 -5.01
N GLY A 663 7.70 -17.74 -4.88
CA GLY A 663 8.88 -17.55 -5.71
C GLY A 663 10.15 -18.11 -5.07
N PRO A 664 11.28 -18.12 -5.81
CA PRO A 664 12.59 -18.44 -5.28
C PRO A 664 13.00 -17.46 -4.17
N SER A 665 13.86 -17.88 -3.24
CA SER A 665 14.44 -16.95 -2.27
C SER A 665 15.37 -15.94 -2.94
N PHE A 666 15.62 -14.78 -2.31
CA PHE A 666 16.66 -13.86 -2.79
C PHE A 666 18.02 -14.54 -2.85
N ALA A 667 18.30 -15.43 -1.90
CA ALA A 667 19.50 -16.26 -1.92
C ALA A 667 19.57 -17.19 -3.14
N ASP A 668 18.46 -17.84 -3.54
CA ASP A 668 18.41 -18.69 -4.73
C ASP A 668 18.63 -17.87 -6.01
N ILE A 669 18.02 -16.68 -6.09
CA ILE A 669 18.20 -15.76 -7.22
C ILE A 669 19.66 -15.33 -7.30
N SER A 670 20.25 -14.88 -6.18
CA SER A 670 21.67 -14.56 -6.08
C SER A 670 22.51 -15.72 -6.62
N ASN A 671 22.39 -16.91 -6.01
CA ASN A 671 23.21 -18.06 -6.36
C ASN A 671 23.08 -18.49 -7.83
N LYS A 672 21.89 -18.32 -8.44
CA LYS A 672 21.67 -18.66 -9.86
C LYS A 672 22.30 -17.65 -10.82
N TYR A 673 22.24 -16.35 -10.52
CA TYR A 673 22.60 -15.29 -11.46
C TYR A 673 23.94 -14.59 -11.15
N LYS A 674 24.53 -14.86 -9.98
CA LYS A 674 25.79 -14.26 -9.54
C LYS A 674 26.90 -14.45 -10.57
N GLY A 675 27.58 -13.36 -10.91
CA GLY A 675 28.69 -13.35 -11.86
C GLY A 675 28.31 -13.52 -13.34
N GLN A 676 27.03 -13.65 -13.68
CA GLN A 676 26.59 -13.73 -15.08
C GLN A 676 26.52 -12.34 -15.72
N SER A 677 27.14 -12.19 -16.89
CA SER A 677 27.04 -10.96 -17.69
C SER A 677 25.59 -10.68 -18.10
N GLY A 678 25.13 -9.44 -17.92
CA GLY A 678 23.76 -9.01 -18.22
C GLY A 678 22.68 -9.50 -17.24
N ALA A 679 23.06 -10.12 -16.11
CA ALA A 679 22.10 -10.56 -15.10
C ALA A 679 21.26 -9.41 -14.52
N LEU A 680 21.89 -8.26 -14.27
CA LEU A 680 21.24 -7.07 -13.73
C LEU A 680 20.08 -6.63 -14.65
N ASP A 681 20.37 -6.28 -15.91
CA ASP A 681 19.37 -5.84 -16.87
C ASP A 681 18.24 -6.85 -17.05
N LYS A 682 18.59 -8.15 -17.10
CA LYS A 682 17.62 -9.23 -17.26
C LYS A 682 16.67 -9.32 -16.06
N LEU A 683 17.19 -9.19 -14.85
CA LEU A 683 16.39 -9.24 -13.63
C LEU A 683 15.60 -7.96 -13.39
N VAL A 684 16.14 -6.79 -13.74
CA VAL A 684 15.39 -5.51 -13.73
C VAL A 684 14.20 -5.60 -14.66
N LYS A 685 14.42 -6.04 -15.91
CA LYS A 685 13.33 -6.30 -16.86
C LYS A 685 12.32 -7.31 -16.31
N LYS A 686 12.80 -8.36 -15.63
CA LYS A 686 11.94 -9.37 -15.00
C LYS A 686 11.08 -8.81 -13.87
N VAL A 687 11.60 -7.89 -13.06
CA VAL A 687 10.83 -7.21 -12.00
C VAL A 687 9.74 -6.33 -12.60
N LEU A 688 10.09 -5.54 -13.62
CA LEU A 688 9.18 -4.57 -14.24
C LEU A 688 8.07 -5.26 -15.07
N GLU A 689 8.40 -6.30 -15.83
CA GLU A 689 7.49 -6.97 -16.76
C GLU A 689 6.88 -8.28 -16.21
N GLY A 690 7.44 -8.83 -15.13
CA GLY A 690 7.02 -10.10 -14.56
C GLY A 690 7.31 -11.32 -15.45
N GLY A 691 6.48 -12.36 -15.30
CA GLY A 691 6.41 -13.53 -16.18
C GLY A 691 6.80 -14.86 -15.52
N SER A 692 6.75 -15.96 -16.27
CA SER A 692 6.82 -17.34 -15.75
C SER A 692 7.96 -18.19 -16.35
N GLY A 693 8.08 -19.46 -15.92
CA GLY A 693 8.88 -20.51 -16.59
C GLY A 693 10.32 -20.70 -16.11
N VAL A 694 10.93 -19.67 -15.53
CA VAL A 694 12.35 -19.72 -15.10
C VAL A 694 12.57 -20.54 -13.82
N TRP A 695 11.56 -20.57 -12.94
CA TRP A 695 11.60 -21.19 -11.61
C TRP A 695 10.39 -22.11 -11.35
N GLY A 696 9.61 -22.42 -12.38
CA GLY A 696 8.35 -23.16 -12.31
C GLY A 696 7.24 -22.51 -13.14
N GLU A 697 6.02 -23.04 -13.00
CA GLU A 697 4.84 -22.56 -13.72
C GLU A 697 4.25 -21.27 -13.15
N VAL A 698 4.48 -21.00 -11.86
CA VAL A 698 3.99 -19.80 -11.18
C VAL A 698 4.60 -18.53 -11.82
N ALA A 699 3.73 -17.61 -12.23
CA ALA A 699 4.13 -16.34 -12.83
C ALA A 699 4.49 -15.31 -11.76
N MET A 700 5.55 -14.53 -12.02
CA MET A 700 5.86 -13.33 -11.24
C MET A 700 5.01 -12.15 -11.75
N ALA A 701 4.39 -11.41 -10.84
CA ALA A 701 3.64 -10.20 -11.16
C ALA A 701 4.56 -9.09 -11.70
N ALA A 702 4.05 -8.31 -12.66
CA ALA A 702 4.75 -7.16 -13.21
C ALA A 702 4.71 -5.96 -12.24
N HIS A 703 5.79 -5.19 -12.17
CA HIS A 703 5.88 -3.94 -11.41
C HIS A 703 6.14 -2.73 -12.32
N PRO A 704 5.25 -2.43 -13.29
CA PRO A 704 5.51 -1.40 -14.30
C PRO A 704 5.53 0.03 -13.74
N ALA A 705 4.95 0.26 -12.56
CA ALA A 705 4.98 1.55 -11.88
C ALA A 705 6.26 1.78 -11.06
N LEU A 706 7.09 0.75 -10.86
CA LEU A 706 8.36 0.89 -10.17
C LEU A 706 9.36 1.59 -11.11
N PRO A 707 9.99 2.71 -10.70
CA PRO A 707 11.02 3.33 -11.51
C PRO A 707 12.18 2.37 -11.79
N VAL A 708 12.74 2.42 -13.00
CA VAL A 708 13.83 1.52 -13.43
C VAL A 708 15.02 1.60 -12.48
N ALA A 709 15.36 2.81 -12.02
CA ALA A 709 16.46 3.02 -11.09
C ALA A 709 16.25 2.31 -9.75
N ASP A 710 15.02 2.34 -9.23
CA ASP A 710 14.69 1.68 -7.97
C ASP A 710 14.70 0.15 -8.14
N ALA A 711 14.18 -0.34 -9.27
CA ALA A 711 14.28 -1.77 -9.62
C ALA A 711 15.74 -2.24 -9.69
N GLU A 712 16.64 -1.42 -10.24
CA GLU A 712 18.07 -1.73 -10.32
C GLU A 712 18.72 -1.81 -8.93
N VAL A 713 18.41 -0.87 -8.02
CA VAL A 713 18.88 -0.88 -6.63
C VAL A 713 18.39 -2.14 -5.89
N ILE A 714 17.13 -2.53 -6.08
CA ILE A 714 16.57 -3.78 -5.51
C ILE A 714 17.28 -5.01 -6.07
N VAL A 715 17.49 -5.09 -7.39
CA VAL A 715 18.14 -6.24 -8.02
C VAL A 715 19.62 -6.35 -7.61
N LYS A 716 20.33 -5.23 -7.48
CA LYS A 716 21.70 -5.18 -6.94
C LYS A 716 21.74 -5.76 -5.53
N TYR A 717 20.78 -5.42 -4.66
CA TYR A 717 20.66 -6.04 -3.35
C TYR A 717 20.44 -7.56 -3.46
N ILE A 718 19.49 -8.00 -4.28
CA ILE A 718 19.17 -9.43 -4.44
C ILE A 718 20.40 -10.21 -4.92
N LEU A 719 21.11 -9.73 -5.94
CA LEU A 719 22.29 -10.38 -6.51
C LEU A 719 23.47 -10.51 -5.54
N ASN A 720 23.52 -9.66 -4.51
CA ASN A 720 24.58 -9.66 -3.50
C ASN A 720 24.07 -10.14 -2.13
N SER A 721 22.84 -10.65 -2.04
CA SER A 721 22.20 -11.04 -0.77
C SER A 721 22.86 -12.24 -0.06
N THR A 722 23.69 -13.02 -0.76
CA THR A 722 24.42 -14.17 -0.21
C THR A 722 25.90 -13.90 0.06
N ASP A 723 26.35 -12.66 -0.17
CA ASP A 723 27.75 -12.30 0.07
C ASP A 723 28.05 -12.21 1.55
N LYS A 724 29.10 -12.92 1.97
CA LYS A 724 29.61 -12.89 3.35
C LYS A 724 30.56 -11.72 3.61
N THR A 725 31.09 -11.13 2.53
CA THR A 725 31.98 -9.96 2.53
C THR A 725 31.56 -9.08 1.37
N LEU A 726 30.89 -7.95 1.65
CA LEU A 726 30.57 -6.98 0.61
C LEU A 726 31.74 -6.01 0.49
N SER A 727 32.15 -5.73 -0.76
CA SER A 727 33.15 -4.71 -1.03
C SER A 727 32.49 -3.35 -0.88
N THR A 728 32.98 -2.55 0.06
CA THR A 728 32.63 -1.13 0.15
C THR A 728 33.44 -0.33 -0.87
N LEU A 729 32.99 0.88 -1.19
CA LEU A 729 33.82 1.78 -2.00
C LEU A 729 35.08 2.19 -1.22
N PRO A 730 36.20 2.51 -1.91
CA PRO A 730 37.38 3.05 -1.24
C PRO A 730 37.04 4.32 -0.44
N ILE A 731 37.76 4.58 0.66
CA ILE A 731 37.57 5.79 1.49
C ILE A 731 37.85 7.11 0.76
N LYS A 732 38.40 7.07 -0.45
CA LYS A 732 38.55 8.23 -1.32
C LYS A 732 38.46 7.81 -2.77
N GLY A 733 37.86 8.63 -3.62
CA GLY A 733 37.79 8.34 -5.05
C GLY A 733 36.96 9.35 -5.84
N ASP A 734 36.93 9.14 -7.15
CA ASP A 734 36.10 9.86 -8.09
C ASP A 734 34.97 8.93 -8.55
N TYR A 735 33.74 9.23 -8.14
CA TYR A 735 32.57 8.44 -8.50
C TYR A 735 31.78 9.13 -9.61
N LYS A 736 31.60 8.46 -10.76
CA LYS A 736 30.72 8.98 -11.81
C LYS A 736 29.30 8.44 -11.58
N PRO A 737 28.29 9.31 -11.38
CA PRO A 737 26.90 8.86 -11.29
C PRO A 737 26.48 8.12 -12.55
N GLU A 738 26.02 6.88 -12.38
CA GLU A 738 25.43 6.10 -13.46
C GLU A 738 23.92 6.22 -13.39
N ILE A 739 23.33 6.88 -14.39
CA ILE A 739 21.86 6.98 -14.51
C ILE A 739 21.37 5.71 -15.22
N PRO A 740 20.49 4.92 -14.58
CA PRO A 740 19.92 3.71 -15.14
C PRO A 740 19.27 3.94 -16.51
N LYS A 741 19.45 2.99 -17.43
CA LYS A 741 18.91 3.10 -18.80
C LYS A 741 17.38 3.14 -18.75
N GLY A 742 16.79 4.24 -19.21
CA GLY A 742 15.33 4.44 -19.21
C GLY A 742 14.81 5.27 -18.03
N ASP A 743 15.68 5.65 -17.09
CA ASP A 743 15.39 6.64 -16.07
C ASP A 743 15.40 8.07 -16.67
N ASN A 744 14.67 8.99 -16.04
CA ASN A 744 14.58 10.38 -16.50
C ASN A 744 15.80 11.23 -16.10
N GLY A 745 16.71 10.69 -15.28
CA GLY A 745 17.92 11.34 -14.80
C GLY A 745 17.69 12.38 -13.71
N LYS A 746 16.46 12.50 -13.20
CA LYS A 746 16.03 13.54 -12.24
C LYS A 746 16.04 13.08 -10.77
N GLY A 747 16.64 11.92 -10.52
CA GLY A 747 16.79 11.35 -9.20
C GLY A 747 17.80 12.07 -8.30
N SER A 748 18.23 11.38 -7.24
CA SER A 748 19.30 11.86 -6.35
C SER A 748 20.38 10.79 -6.15
N VAL A 749 21.59 11.26 -5.86
CA VAL A 749 22.72 10.45 -5.43
C VAL A 749 22.89 10.56 -3.92
N ILE A 750 22.89 9.43 -3.23
CA ILE A 750 23.12 9.33 -1.80
C ILE A 750 24.55 8.83 -1.59
N ILE A 751 25.34 9.57 -0.81
CA ILE A 751 26.69 9.18 -0.40
C ILE A 751 26.64 8.92 1.10
N ARG A 752 27.08 7.75 1.53
CA ARG A 752 27.08 7.36 2.94
C ARG A 752 28.45 6.82 3.35
N ALA A 753 28.90 7.23 4.54
CA ALA A 753 30.05 6.64 5.21
C ALA A 753 29.69 6.29 6.66
N ALA A 754 30.17 5.15 7.16
CA ALA A 754 29.92 4.72 8.54
C ALA A 754 31.12 3.95 9.13
N PHE A 755 31.28 4.04 10.46
CA PHE A 755 32.33 3.36 11.22
C PHE A 755 31.82 2.92 12.60
N THR A 756 32.25 1.73 13.04
CA THR A 756 31.99 1.18 14.38
C THR A 756 33.31 1.01 15.11
N ASP A 757 33.44 1.60 16.29
CA ASP A 757 34.62 1.44 17.15
C ASP A 757 34.69 0.04 17.80
N ARG A 758 35.74 -0.18 18.59
CA ARG A 758 35.90 -1.35 19.44
C ARG A 758 35.24 -1.12 20.78
N ALA A 759 34.63 -2.19 21.31
CA ALA A 759 34.21 -2.21 22.70
C ALA A 759 35.41 -2.02 23.66
N VAL A 760 35.27 -1.15 24.66
CA VAL A 760 36.32 -0.91 25.68
C VAL A 760 36.30 -2.02 26.72
N SER A 761 37.43 -2.74 26.88
CA SER A 761 37.55 -3.91 27.76
C SER A 761 37.93 -3.55 29.22
N GLY A 762 37.20 -4.13 30.19
CA GLY A 762 37.33 -3.91 31.65
C GLY A 762 36.14 -4.49 32.43
N ALA A 763 36.10 -4.34 33.77
CA ALA A 763 35.16 -5.03 34.70
C ALA A 763 33.64 -4.85 34.44
N LYS A 764 33.26 -4.02 33.48
CA LYS A 764 31.94 -3.98 32.82
C LYS A 764 32.20 -3.62 31.36
N SER A 765 32.02 -4.56 30.43
CA SER A 765 32.19 -4.33 28.98
C SER A 765 31.35 -3.12 28.54
N ILE A 766 32.01 -2.07 28.05
CA ILE A 766 31.34 -0.90 27.45
C ILE A 766 31.15 -1.20 25.97
N PRO A 767 29.91 -1.18 25.44
CA PRO A 767 29.65 -1.59 24.06
C PRO A 767 30.31 -0.64 23.06
N ALA A 768 30.60 -1.19 21.89
CA ALA A 768 31.00 -0.41 20.74
C ALA A 768 29.91 0.59 20.31
N GLN A 769 30.31 1.70 19.69
CA GLN A 769 29.44 2.70 19.11
C GLN A 769 29.66 2.85 17.60
N THR A 770 28.57 3.19 16.93
CA THR A 770 28.51 3.40 15.48
C THR A 770 28.15 4.85 15.20
N SER A 771 28.89 5.46 14.28
CA SER A 771 28.57 6.77 13.71
C SER A 771 28.54 6.69 12.18
N GLU A 772 27.74 7.55 11.57
CA GLU A 772 27.62 7.66 10.11
C GLU A 772 27.42 9.12 9.68
N GLU A 773 27.81 9.42 8.44
CA GLU A 773 27.39 10.63 7.73
C GLU A 773 26.75 10.22 6.39
N MET A 774 25.69 10.94 6.02
CA MET A 774 25.00 10.81 4.75
C MET A 774 24.85 12.18 4.08
N ILE A 775 25.26 12.26 2.82
CA ILE A 775 25.07 13.43 1.96
C ILE A 775 24.14 13.05 0.82
N VAL A 776 23.09 13.84 0.62
CA VAL A 776 22.16 13.68 -0.51
C VAL A 776 22.43 14.80 -1.52
N LEU A 777 22.85 14.41 -2.72
CA LEU A 777 23.00 15.29 -3.87
C LEU A 777 21.81 15.10 -4.80
N ARG A 778 21.07 16.17 -5.06
CA ARG A 778 19.87 16.12 -5.92
C ARG A 778 20.18 16.51 -7.36
N ASN A 779 19.26 16.30 -8.28
CA ASN A 779 19.38 16.80 -9.65
C ASN A 779 19.48 18.35 -9.67
N PRO A 780 20.29 18.96 -10.56
CA PRO A 780 20.43 20.42 -10.65
C PRO A 780 19.23 21.13 -11.29
N GLU A 781 18.17 20.43 -11.67
CA GLU A 781 16.88 20.99 -12.09
C GLU A 781 15.85 20.83 -10.96
N ILE A 782 15.29 21.96 -10.50
CA ILE A 782 14.25 22.01 -9.45
C ILE A 782 12.99 22.66 -10.03
N TYR A 783 11.82 22.14 -9.68
CA TYR A 783 10.56 22.80 -10.02
C TYR A 783 10.28 23.98 -9.08
N ALA A 784 9.88 25.12 -9.65
CA ALA A 784 9.57 26.32 -8.87
C ALA A 784 8.42 26.11 -7.88
N ALA A 785 7.47 25.21 -8.21
CA ALA A 785 6.35 24.85 -7.34
C ALA A 785 6.76 24.05 -6.08
N GLU A 786 7.96 23.46 -6.08
CA GLU A 786 8.51 22.71 -4.93
C GLU A 786 9.30 23.61 -3.97
N ALA A 787 9.38 24.92 -4.25
CA ALA A 787 10.08 25.85 -3.38
C ALA A 787 9.41 25.90 -1.99
N PRO A 788 10.15 25.63 -0.90
CA PRO A 788 9.58 25.59 0.45
C PRO A 788 9.04 26.94 0.93
N VAL A 789 9.49 28.04 0.31
CA VAL A 789 9.05 29.39 0.61
C VAL A 789 8.49 30.03 -0.65
N SER A 790 7.28 30.54 -0.54
CA SER A 790 6.61 31.31 -1.59
C SER A 790 5.79 32.44 -0.97
N LYS A 791 5.88 33.64 -1.55
CA LYS A 791 5.05 34.79 -1.13
C LYS A 791 4.56 35.57 -2.34
N GLY A 792 3.25 35.79 -2.38
CA GLY A 792 2.60 36.62 -3.39
C GLY A 792 2.70 36.02 -4.80
N THR A 793 2.72 34.69 -4.93
CA THR A 793 2.66 33.98 -6.21
C THR A 793 1.46 33.04 -6.22
N GLU A 794 1.00 32.64 -7.40
CA GLU A 794 -0.14 31.72 -7.59
C GLU A 794 0.29 30.46 -8.32
N LEU A 795 -0.20 29.30 -7.89
CA LEU A 795 0.07 28.02 -8.53
C LEU A 795 -0.91 27.80 -9.70
N LYS A 796 -0.39 27.47 -10.88
CA LYS A 796 -1.17 27.17 -12.09
C LYS A 796 -0.85 25.77 -12.61
N ALA A 797 -1.89 24.96 -12.83
CA ALA A 797 -1.75 23.67 -13.50
C ALA A 797 -1.57 23.83 -15.02
N LEU A 798 -0.66 23.07 -15.62
CA LEU A 798 -0.50 23.02 -17.09
C LEU A 798 -1.54 22.02 -17.67
N GLY A 799 -2.35 22.45 -18.65
CA GLY A 799 -3.58 21.79 -19.10
C GLY A 799 -3.48 20.37 -19.73
N VAL A 800 -4.67 19.85 -20.11
CA VAL A 800 -5.19 18.53 -20.62
C VAL A 800 -4.28 17.32 -20.91
N ALA A 801 -2.95 17.44 -20.98
CA ALA A 801 -2.01 16.30 -21.02
C ALA A 801 -1.17 16.16 -19.74
N GLY A 802 -1.39 17.02 -18.74
CA GLY A 802 -1.14 16.75 -17.32
C GLY A 802 0.21 16.18 -16.92
N LEU A 803 1.29 16.96 -17.06
CA LEU A 803 2.53 16.79 -16.27
C LEU A 803 3.15 18.17 -15.99
N GLY A 804 2.83 18.77 -14.83
CA GLY A 804 3.59 19.89 -14.26
C GLY A 804 2.76 21.11 -13.78
N PHE A 805 3.34 21.86 -12.85
CA PHE A 805 2.83 23.13 -12.33
C PHE A 805 3.74 24.30 -12.69
N SER A 806 3.18 25.51 -12.80
CA SER A 806 3.91 26.76 -12.99
C SER A 806 3.48 27.78 -11.92
N MET A 807 4.40 28.62 -11.49
CA MET A 807 4.13 29.75 -10.61
C MET A 807 3.84 31.00 -11.43
N VAL A 808 2.68 31.61 -11.22
CA VAL A 808 2.37 32.96 -11.70
C VAL A 808 2.89 33.95 -10.67
N THR A 809 3.67 34.92 -11.13
CA THR A 809 4.40 35.86 -10.27
C THR A 809 3.85 37.27 -10.41
N PHE A 810 3.95 38.05 -9.34
CA PHE A 810 3.45 39.43 -9.25
C PHE A 810 4.57 40.39 -8.79
N ASN A 811 4.33 41.70 -8.87
CA ASN A 811 5.31 42.66 -8.40
C ASN A 811 5.61 42.49 -6.90
N ASN A 812 6.90 42.43 -6.55
CA ASN A 812 7.43 42.15 -5.20
C ASN A 812 7.09 40.76 -4.64
N SER A 813 6.63 39.84 -5.49
CA SER A 813 6.53 38.42 -5.14
C SER A 813 7.89 37.75 -5.11
N TYR A 814 8.01 36.64 -4.38
CA TYR A 814 9.24 35.85 -4.39
C TYR A 814 9.02 34.37 -4.06
N LEU A 815 10.00 33.58 -4.46
CA LEU A 815 10.18 32.17 -4.13
C LEU A 815 11.56 31.98 -3.51
N ALA A 816 11.75 31.04 -2.59
CA ALA A 816 13.07 30.74 -2.04
C ALA A 816 13.36 29.25 -1.97
N LEU A 817 14.58 28.89 -2.38
CA LEU A 817 15.19 27.60 -2.15
C LEU A 817 16.13 27.71 -0.95
N GLN A 818 16.08 26.74 -0.04
CA GLN A 818 16.87 26.80 1.18
C GLN A 818 18.14 25.95 1.10
N ASN A 819 19.21 26.44 1.73
CA ASN A 819 20.46 25.72 1.95
C ASN A 819 21.10 25.15 0.66
N ILE A 820 21.16 25.98 -0.39
CA ILE A 820 21.73 25.63 -1.70
C ILE A 820 23.21 26.00 -1.74
N ASP A 821 24.08 25.02 -2.00
CA ASP A 821 25.48 25.26 -2.28
C ASP A 821 25.65 25.86 -3.67
N LEU A 822 26.17 27.09 -3.73
CA LEU A 822 26.46 27.78 -4.99
C LEU A 822 27.89 27.55 -5.48
N SER A 823 28.69 26.77 -4.75
CA SER A 823 30.07 26.46 -5.15
C SER A 823 30.11 25.82 -6.53
N GLY A 824 30.81 26.50 -7.44
CA GLY A 824 30.96 26.10 -8.84
C GLY A 824 29.72 26.31 -9.71
N ILE A 825 28.66 26.97 -9.23
CA ILE A 825 27.50 27.35 -10.05
C ILE A 825 27.77 28.72 -10.66
N GLU A 826 27.86 28.79 -11.99
CA GLU A 826 28.15 30.03 -12.72
C GLU A 826 26.90 30.69 -13.30
N LYS A 827 25.84 29.91 -13.53
CA LYS A 827 24.61 30.39 -14.19
C LYS A 827 23.39 29.56 -13.81
N LEU A 828 22.23 30.20 -13.96
CA LEU A 828 20.91 29.59 -13.85
C LEU A 828 20.21 29.64 -15.20
N GLU A 829 19.54 28.55 -15.57
CA GLU A 829 18.58 28.49 -16.66
C GLU A 829 17.17 28.38 -16.06
N LEU A 830 16.36 29.40 -16.30
CA LEU A 830 15.03 29.55 -15.74
C LEU A 830 14.00 29.31 -16.84
N ASP A 831 13.04 28.42 -16.59
CA ASP A 831 11.84 28.33 -17.42
C ASP A 831 10.86 29.42 -16.95
N ALA A 832 11.07 30.62 -17.48
CA ALA A 832 10.29 31.81 -17.19
C ALA A 832 9.80 32.46 -18.48
N SER A 833 8.52 32.85 -18.55
CA SER A 833 7.99 33.57 -19.72
C SER A 833 6.84 34.50 -19.38
N ALA A 834 6.80 35.65 -20.06
CA ALA A 834 5.71 36.62 -19.97
C ALA A 834 4.90 36.61 -21.28
N GLN A 835 3.68 36.08 -21.24
CA GLN A 835 2.82 35.98 -22.43
C GLN A 835 1.63 36.95 -22.36
N ARG A 836 1.42 37.73 -23.43
CA ARG A 836 0.28 38.67 -23.52
C ARG A 836 -1.08 37.97 -23.33
N ARG A 837 -1.24 36.76 -23.88
CA ARG A 837 -2.48 35.96 -23.75
C ARG A 837 -2.81 35.57 -22.31
N GLU A 838 -1.83 35.63 -21.41
CA GLU A 838 -1.98 35.34 -19.98
C GLU A 838 -2.12 36.62 -19.14
N GLY A 839 -2.17 37.79 -19.78
CA GLY A 839 -2.20 39.08 -19.10
C GLY A 839 -0.85 39.53 -18.53
N SER A 840 0.22 38.78 -18.78
CA SER A 840 1.56 39.01 -18.25
C SER A 840 2.26 40.20 -18.91
N VAL A 841 2.88 41.06 -18.11
CA VAL A 841 3.58 42.28 -18.58
C VAL A 841 5.11 42.20 -18.60
N GLY A 842 5.68 41.07 -18.24
CA GLY A 842 7.11 40.94 -18.08
C GLY A 842 7.61 41.64 -16.82
N GLY A 843 8.91 41.59 -16.61
CA GLY A 843 9.55 42.16 -15.43
C GLY A 843 10.99 41.69 -15.28
N THR A 844 11.57 41.91 -14.12
CA THR A 844 12.92 41.49 -13.78
C THR A 844 12.86 40.38 -12.73
N ILE A 845 13.68 39.35 -12.91
CA ILE A 845 13.97 38.34 -11.89
C ILE A 845 15.30 38.72 -11.26
N GLU A 846 15.28 39.02 -9.96
CA GLU A 846 16.48 39.21 -9.16
C GLU A 846 16.73 37.95 -8.32
N VAL A 847 17.93 37.39 -8.45
CA VAL A 847 18.43 36.29 -7.62
C VAL A 847 19.18 36.89 -6.44
N ARG A 848 18.72 36.63 -5.22
CA ARG A 848 19.21 37.23 -3.97
C ARG A 848 19.63 36.17 -2.96
N LEU A 849 20.62 36.50 -2.13
CA LEU A 849 21.10 35.62 -1.06
C LEU A 849 20.39 35.90 0.26
N ASP A 850 20.05 34.83 0.97
CA ASP A 850 19.68 34.71 2.38
C ASP A 850 18.38 35.43 2.81
N SER A 851 17.90 36.41 2.04
CA SER A 851 16.63 37.10 2.26
C SER A 851 16.10 37.75 0.96
N PRO A 852 14.80 38.07 0.86
CA PRO A 852 14.25 38.74 -0.33
C PRO A 852 14.78 40.18 -0.51
N THR A 853 15.42 40.74 0.51
CA THR A 853 16.10 42.05 0.46
C THR A 853 17.63 41.94 0.49
N GLY A 854 18.16 40.71 0.44
CA GLY A 854 19.59 40.44 0.55
C GLY A 854 20.38 40.81 -0.71
N PRO A 855 21.70 40.58 -0.71
CA PRO A 855 22.57 40.91 -1.84
C PRO A 855 22.09 40.26 -3.13
N VAL A 856 22.03 41.02 -4.23
CA VAL A 856 21.72 40.50 -5.57
C VAL A 856 22.96 39.83 -6.15
N VAL A 857 22.81 38.58 -6.57
CA VAL A 857 23.88 37.79 -7.21
C VAL A 857 23.63 37.51 -8.67
N GLY A 858 22.42 37.74 -9.15
CA GLY A 858 22.07 37.64 -10.55
C GLY A 858 20.80 38.43 -10.83
N THR A 859 20.68 38.99 -12.02
CA THR A 859 19.47 39.68 -12.45
C THR A 859 19.27 39.46 -13.93
N GLU A 860 18.03 39.27 -14.36
CA GLU A 860 17.71 39.19 -15.77
C GLU A 860 16.31 39.72 -16.05
N LYS A 861 16.17 40.35 -17.21
CA LYS A 861 14.89 40.90 -17.65
C LYS A 861 14.14 39.86 -18.48
N VAL A 862 12.87 39.66 -18.17
CA VAL A 862 11.95 38.84 -18.95
C VAL A 862 10.98 39.78 -19.66
N ASP A 863 11.29 40.06 -20.93
CA ASP A 863 10.42 40.85 -21.78
C ASP A 863 9.16 40.08 -22.18
N ILE A 864 8.11 40.82 -22.53
CA ILE A 864 6.88 40.25 -23.05
C ILE A 864 7.18 39.52 -24.36
N ALA A 865 6.80 38.25 -24.43
CA ALA A 865 7.01 37.43 -25.61
C ALA A 865 6.33 38.06 -26.85
N PRO A 866 7.02 38.09 -28.01
CA PRO A 866 6.44 38.60 -29.25
C PRO A 866 5.25 37.73 -29.68
N GLU A 867 4.29 38.36 -30.33
CA GLU A 867 3.09 37.72 -30.86
C GLU A 867 3.48 36.65 -31.89
N VAL A 868 2.93 35.44 -31.74
CA VAL A 868 3.23 34.31 -32.63
C VAL A 868 2.24 34.34 -33.78
N ASP A 869 2.73 34.46 -35.01
CA ASP A 869 1.91 34.33 -36.22
C ASP A 869 1.51 32.86 -36.41
N ILE A 870 0.30 32.54 -35.96
CA ILE A 870 -0.25 31.18 -36.00
C ILE A 870 -0.39 30.68 -37.45
N ALA A 871 -0.67 31.56 -38.41
CA ALA A 871 -0.81 31.18 -39.81
C ALA A 871 0.54 30.73 -40.41
N LYS A 872 1.62 31.45 -40.09
CA LYS A 872 2.97 31.08 -40.51
C LYS A 872 3.44 29.76 -39.89
N VAL A 873 3.18 29.55 -38.60
CA VAL A 873 3.52 28.31 -37.89
C VAL A 873 2.79 27.11 -38.48
N MET A 874 1.49 27.25 -38.77
CA MET A 874 0.69 26.18 -39.36
C MET A 874 1.16 25.83 -40.77
N ALA A 875 1.55 26.83 -41.57
CA ALA A 875 2.12 26.62 -42.91
C ALA A 875 3.48 25.91 -42.87
N GLU A 876 4.35 26.25 -41.91
CA GLU A 876 5.64 25.58 -41.69
C GLU A 876 5.43 24.11 -41.27
N MET A 877 4.51 23.84 -40.33
CA MET A 877 4.18 22.48 -39.88
C MET A 877 3.57 21.61 -40.99
N GLU A 878 2.74 22.18 -41.87
CA GLU A 878 2.24 21.48 -43.06
C GLU A 878 3.35 21.17 -44.08
N SER A 879 4.32 22.07 -44.23
CA SER A 879 5.45 21.88 -45.13
C SER A 879 6.41 20.79 -44.63
N GLU A 880 6.67 20.72 -43.32
CA GLU A 880 7.50 19.68 -42.69
C GLU A 880 6.84 18.29 -42.80
N LYS A 881 5.51 18.21 -42.63
CA LYS A 881 4.76 16.96 -42.87
C LYS A 881 4.85 16.47 -44.31
N LYS A 882 4.87 17.38 -45.29
CA LYS A 882 4.97 17.03 -46.71
C LYS A 882 6.37 16.56 -47.14
N ASN A 883 7.41 16.95 -46.41
CA ASN A 883 8.81 16.66 -46.74
C ASN A 883 9.43 15.51 -45.91
N ALA A 884 8.69 14.92 -44.97
CA ALA A 884 9.18 13.81 -44.14
C ALA A 884 9.26 12.49 -44.94
N LYS A 885 10.38 11.76 -44.82
CA LYS A 885 10.55 10.44 -45.46
C LYS A 885 9.73 9.37 -44.74
N PRO A 886 9.24 8.32 -45.46
CA PRO A 886 8.51 7.22 -44.83
C PRO A 886 9.35 6.53 -43.75
N GLY A 887 8.86 6.52 -42.51
CA GLY A 887 9.50 5.83 -41.37
C GLY A 887 10.29 6.72 -40.40
N GLU A 888 10.47 8.02 -40.67
CA GLU A 888 11.04 8.95 -39.68
C GLU A 888 9.94 9.66 -38.85
N PRO A 889 9.98 9.60 -37.51
CA PRO A 889 9.03 10.32 -36.67
C PRO A 889 9.30 11.83 -36.76
N VAL A 890 8.30 12.61 -37.19
CA VAL A 890 8.33 14.08 -37.15
C VAL A 890 8.26 14.51 -35.69
N LYS A 891 9.35 15.06 -35.12
CA LYS A 891 9.35 15.56 -33.75
C LYS A 891 8.32 16.69 -33.60
N PRO A 892 7.39 16.63 -32.63
CA PRO A 892 6.45 17.72 -32.41
C PRO A 892 7.20 18.98 -31.96
N ARG A 893 7.15 20.02 -32.79
CA ARG A 893 7.70 21.35 -32.45
C ARG A 893 6.61 22.13 -31.72
N ASN A 894 6.86 22.53 -30.47
CA ASN A 894 5.96 23.43 -29.76
C ASN A 894 6.28 24.89 -30.18
N PRO A 895 5.42 25.56 -30.96
CA PRO A 895 5.69 26.92 -31.45
C PRO A 895 5.65 27.97 -30.33
N PHE A 896 5.17 27.61 -29.15
CA PHE A 896 5.13 28.45 -27.97
C PHE A 896 6.28 28.18 -26.98
N ALA A 897 7.14 27.18 -27.25
CA ALA A 897 8.32 26.94 -26.44
C ALA A 897 9.30 28.12 -26.59
N ARG A 898 9.73 28.68 -25.47
CA ARG A 898 10.70 29.78 -25.42
C ARG A 898 12.04 29.26 -24.90
N PRO A 899 13.17 29.87 -25.31
CA PRO A 899 14.45 29.56 -24.71
C PRO A 899 14.41 29.89 -23.21
N PRO A 900 15.10 29.13 -22.36
CA PRO A 900 15.19 29.43 -20.95
C PRO A 900 15.87 30.79 -20.74
N VAL A 901 15.39 31.54 -19.75
CA VAL A 901 16.01 32.79 -19.28
C VAL A 901 17.32 32.43 -18.57
N LYS A 902 18.43 32.96 -19.04
CA LYS A 902 19.77 32.64 -18.53
C LYS A 902 20.24 33.76 -17.62
N ILE A 903 20.46 33.46 -16.35
CA ILE A 903 21.00 34.41 -15.38
C ILE A 903 22.44 34.01 -15.06
N LYS A 904 23.40 34.86 -15.37
CA LYS A 904 24.77 34.69 -14.88
C LYS A 904 24.82 35.07 -13.41
N LEU A 905 25.45 34.23 -12.59
CA LEU A 905 25.65 34.51 -11.17
C LEU A 905 27.02 35.14 -10.93
N ASN A 906 27.09 36.03 -9.95
CA ASN A 906 28.34 36.50 -9.36
C ASN A 906 29.06 35.33 -8.67
N ASP A 907 30.41 35.35 -8.63
CA ASP A 907 31.20 34.31 -7.94
C ASP A 907 30.79 34.26 -6.46
N THR A 908 29.99 33.25 -6.12
CA THR A 908 29.36 33.05 -4.83
C THR A 908 29.60 31.59 -4.42
N LYS A 909 30.12 31.37 -3.21
CA LYS A 909 30.54 30.05 -2.74
C LYS A 909 29.90 29.74 -1.41
N GLY A 910 29.71 28.45 -1.15
CA GLY A 910 29.08 27.96 0.07
C GLY A 910 27.55 27.91 -0.03
N LYS A 911 26.93 27.56 1.09
CA LYS A 911 25.47 27.35 1.19
C LYS A 911 24.75 28.64 1.53
N HIS A 912 23.71 28.94 0.77
CA HIS A 912 22.84 30.11 0.93
C HIS A 912 21.38 29.73 0.74
N ASP A 913 20.47 30.53 1.31
CA ASP A 913 19.08 30.53 0.84
C ASP A 913 19.00 31.40 -0.42
N LEU A 914 18.45 30.85 -1.51
CA LEU A 914 18.40 31.53 -2.80
C LEU A 914 16.98 32.02 -3.08
N TYR A 915 16.81 33.35 -3.06
CA TYR A 915 15.54 34.02 -3.32
C TYR A 915 15.45 34.47 -4.77
N PHE A 916 14.33 34.18 -5.42
CA PHE A 916 13.95 34.69 -6.74
C PHE A 916 12.87 35.74 -6.53
N VAL A 917 13.24 37.02 -6.69
CA VAL A 917 12.36 38.17 -6.46
C VAL A 917 11.92 38.76 -7.80
N PHE A 918 10.61 38.88 -7.99
CA PHE A 918 10.02 39.34 -9.24
C PHE A 918 9.59 40.80 -9.11
N LYS A 919 10.08 41.66 -10.02
CA LYS A 919 9.84 43.10 -9.97
C LYS A 919 9.37 43.67 -11.29
N ASN A 920 8.39 44.57 -11.20
CA ASN A 920 8.00 45.50 -12.26
C ASN A 920 7.21 46.65 -11.61
N GLU A 921 7.85 47.80 -11.40
CA GLU A 921 7.24 48.96 -10.73
C GLU A 921 6.08 49.59 -11.52
N GLU A 922 6.02 49.33 -12.83
CA GLU A 922 4.96 49.82 -13.72
C GLU A 922 3.74 48.89 -13.76
N ALA A 923 3.85 47.67 -13.20
CA ALA A 923 2.76 46.70 -13.16
C ALA A 923 1.74 47.03 -12.06
N LYS A 924 0.45 46.80 -12.33
CA LYS A 924 -0.60 46.93 -11.31
C LYS A 924 -0.45 45.83 -10.26
N ALA A 925 -0.94 46.07 -9.04
CA ALA A 925 -0.75 45.17 -7.88
C ALA A 925 -1.16 43.70 -8.10
N ILE A 926 -2.21 43.45 -8.91
CA ILE A 926 -2.71 42.11 -9.24
C ILE A 926 -2.39 41.69 -10.68
N GLN A 927 -1.49 42.40 -11.37
CA GLN A 927 -1.14 42.10 -12.74
C GLN A 927 -0.01 41.06 -12.78
N PRO A 928 -0.20 39.91 -13.44
CA PRO A 928 0.85 38.92 -13.60
C PRO A 928 2.09 39.51 -14.29
N LEU A 929 3.27 39.15 -13.83
CA LEU A 929 4.53 39.52 -14.48
C LEU A 929 4.94 38.43 -15.47
N MET A 930 5.01 37.18 -15.00
CA MET A 930 5.46 36.04 -15.77
C MET A 930 5.04 34.71 -15.12
N SER A 931 4.99 33.66 -15.93
CA SER A 931 4.95 32.28 -15.48
C SER A 931 6.38 31.75 -15.27
N PHE A 932 6.59 30.98 -14.22
CA PHE A 932 7.90 30.47 -13.80
C PHE A 932 7.77 29.03 -13.27
N SER A 933 8.38 28.06 -13.94
CA SER A 933 8.14 26.63 -13.70
C SER A 933 9.37 25.86 -13.22
N LYS A 934 10.57 26.20 -13.70
CA LYS A 934 11.80 25.42 -13.44
C LYS A 934 13.03 26.29 -13.25
N ILE A 935 13.95 25.78 -12.45
CA ILE A 935 15.26 26.37 -12.17
C ILE A 935 16.31 25.30 -12.43
N LYS A 936 17.22 25.53 -13.38
CA LYS A 936 18.34 24.65 -13.67
C LYS A 936 19.65 25.33 -13.29
N PHE A 937 20.36 24.75 -12.34
CA PHE A 937 21.68 25.18 -11.89
C PHE A 937 22.75 24.63 -12.84
N GLN A 938 23.70 25.46 -13.25
CA GLN A 938 24.78 25.03 -14.14
C GLN A 938 26.14 25.52 -13.64
N GLN A 939 27.11 24.63 -13.77
CA GLN A 939 28.52 24.94 -13.62
C GLN A 939 29.12 25.55 -14.88
#